data_AF-A0A2H4SFT0-F1
#
_entry.id   AF-A0A2H4SFT0-F1
#
_cell.length_a   1.000
_cell.length_b   1.000
_cell.length_c   1.000
_cell.angle_alpha   90.00
_cell.angle_beta   90.00
_cell.angle_gamma   90.00
#
_symmetry.space_group_name_H-M   'P 1'
#
loop_
_entity.id
_entity.type
_entity.pdbx_description
1 polymer ?
#
loop_
_entity_poly.entity_id
_entity_poly.type
_entity_poly.pdbx_seq_one_letter_code
_entity_poly.pdbx_strand_id
1 'polypeptide(L)'
;MKISILGTNTAKRSSLVDPAEDGSASPETSTPMGGVAPSASRPALPGAYDSTALADIVENPEEYLAQLQNEWLRKHHDAIHQTQTASLGDGDDEVDWRQYSPPPGLADASKVFSEPLTEIIPQSITNVQERVAQQLRREKEDEAARKVVEEAEALEAAKNKEPYLPINMDGPKKEKEIDTSPAELRPDCDTASLYSRRSFIQGQVDKRRKFGFRKLFQRSYEKGESAAAGEAREAILQDLENRLSKANVESTAPETQETLQKLRRNKTVRVPETQALVECVSCLDDFAKMDVVKVVCHSYCNECFVRLITAACANEQQWPPKCCLNQIPFRTVLHHIPTDLKKTFEERRSEWEVPIAERVYCHVPECSALIPPKNINLAKRVARCAQNHSTCTICRRPAHGKNECPEDQEMNMTNMLAEEEGWKRCSQCRALVEHREACQHMTCRCGYQFCYVCCRRWCTCSCTMAQLTELKVAADVRRQERRRREAQESEELRQILAQIEELERREAEIQEQHRIAMQKERARGEILRRQTVEVKFQQLARMMDTLHETQVDIVERQQEADGTDLATDAANKEAALAREQEAELAGIEEKIATRTADAEARRDADLAVRAAKERAAESDYEARLEAYWAEHDAAAAADEVESAMLSLRQRMDRDYQRWEAWQAEELDAYRTKLQDERTIREELMYSARHRLQGRHEDMQAELARRVVAEHRWMREVFVERGVLLAAAEAAEMVGDADSLFGIDLDAPRPETPNGVGLAV
;
A
#
# COMPACT_ATOMS: atom_id res chain seq x y z
N MET A 1 30.45 43.69 -32.72
CA MET A 1 31.82 44.11 -32.33
C MET A 1 32.65 42.84 -32.22
N LYS A 2 33.41 42.46 -33.26
CA LYS A 2 34.87 42.65 -33.41
C LYS A 2 35.68 42.01 -32.26
N ILE A 3 36.76 41.21 -32.43
CA ILE A 3 37.53 40.70 -33.58
C ILE A 3 38.36 39.49 -33.09
N SER A 4 38.42 38.48 -33.96
CA SER A 4 39.45 37.49 -34.32
C SER A 4 40.84 37.46 -33.65
N ILE A 5 41.41 36.24 -33.57
CA ILE A 5 42.78 35.94 -34.02
C ILE A 5 42.79 34.63 -34.83
N LEU A 6 43.53 34.68 -35.94
CA LEU A 6 43.68 33.72 -37.05
C LEU A 6 44.72 32.62 -36.79
N GLY A 7 44.65 31.56 -37.58
CA GLY A 7 45.74 30.60 -37.80
C GLY A 7 45.37 29.51 -38.82
N THR A 8 45.42 29.85 -40.11
CA THR A 8 45.16 28.98 -41.27
C THR A 8 46.31 28.03 -41.59
N ASN A 9 46.01 26.82 -42.09
CA ASN A 9 46.88 26.15 -43.07
C ASN A 9 46.06 25.27 -44.03
N THR A 10 46.18 25.57 -45.32
CA THR A 10 45.54 24.87 -46.44
C THR A 10 46.58 24.35 -47.42
N ALA A 11 46.34 23.12 -47.88
CA ALA A 11 46.55 22.60 -49.25
C ALA A 11 47.97 22.30 -49.76
N LYS A 12 48.19 21.04 -50.17
CA LYS A 12 48.23 20.59 -51.59
C LYS A 12 48.86 19.18 -51.71
N ARG A 13 48.18 18.23 -52.38
CA ARG A 13 48.65 17.65 -53.66
C ARG A 13 47.60 16.75 -54.35
N SER A 14 47.54 16.95 -55.66
CA SER A 14 46.83 16.29 -56.78
C SER A 14 47.01 14.76 -56.84
N SER A 15 46.00 13.97 -57.22
CA SER A 15 45.41 13.73 -58.56
C SER A 15 46.36 13.05 -59.57
N LEU A 16 45.95 11.86 -60.05
CA LEU A 16 46.16 11.31 -61.40
C LEU A 16 45.29 10.04 -61.57
N VAL A 17 44.99 9.74 -62.83
CA VAL A 17 43.76 9.17 -63.40
C VAL A 17 44.06 7.88 -64.20
N ASP A 18 43.19 6.87 -64.07
CA ASP A 18 42.76 5.76 -64.97
C ASP A 18 43.80 4.83 -65.66
N PRO A 19 43.44 3.76 -66.44
CA PRO A 19 42.13 3.12 -66.72
C PRO A 19 42.11 1.55 -66.67
N ALA A 20 41.00 0.99 -67.19
CA ALA A 20 40.40 -0.34 -67.13
C ALA A 20 40.83 -1.42 -68.18
N GLU A 21 40.02 -2.50 -68.21
CA GLU A 21 39.85 -3.63 -69.19
C GLU A 21 40.67 -4.91 -68.89
N ASP A 22 40.20 -6.17 -69.01
CA ASP A 22 39.06 -6.77 -69.75
C ASP A 22 38.82 -8.27 -69.33
N GLY A 23 37.61 -8.81 -69.55
CA GLY A 23 37.38 -10.15 -70.16
C GLY A 23 37.29 -11.50 -69.36
N SER A 24 36.05 -12.01 -69.24
CA SER A 24 35.57 -13.36 -69.69
C SER A 24 35.47 -14.64 -68.79
N ALA A 25 34.23 -15.19 -68.79
CA ALA A 25 33.77 -16.60 -68.97
C ALA A 25 33.74 -17.67 -67.83
N SER A 26 32.55 -18.29 -67.71
CA SER A 26 31.97 -19.37 -66.84
C SER A 26 32.53 -20.82 -67.08
N PRO A 27 31.95 -21.95 -66.59
CA PRO A 27 31.04 -22.28 -65.46
C PRO A 27 31.44 -23.58 -64.65
N GLU A 28 30.56 -24.01 -63.71
CA GLU A 28 30.35 -25.38 -63.16
C GLU A 28 31.18 -25.88 -61.96
N THR A 29 30.52 -26.11 -60.80
CA THR A 29 30.10 -27.44 -60.30
C THR A 29 29.71 -27.41 -58.81
N SER A 30 28.78 -28.31 -58.46
CA SER A 30 28.42 -28.85 -57.13
C SER A 30 27.28 -28.19 -56.31
N THR A 31 26.18 -28.93 -56.25
CA THR A 31 25.06 -28.87 -55.30
C THR A 31 25.31 -29.92 -54.18
N PRO A 32 24.43 -30.08 -53.16
CA PRO A 32 24.50 -29.48 -51.83
C PRO A 32 24.71 -30.53 -50.72
N MET A 33 25.06 -30.12 -49.49
CA MET A 33 24.70 -30.87 -48.27
C MET A 33 24.79 -29.99 -47.01
N GLY A 34 23.77 -30.09 -46.17
CA GLY A 34 23.89 -29.94 -44.71
C GLY A 34 23.49 -28.59 -44.12
N GLY A 35 22.24 -28.51 -43.63
CA GLY A 35 21.70 -27.34 -42.93
C GLY A 35 22.45 -27.01 -41.63
N VAL A 36 22.65 -25.71 -41.43
CA VAL A 36 23.11 -25.11 -40.17
C VAL A 36 21.92 -24.40 -39.54
N ALA A 37 21.65 -24.75 -38.29
CA ALA A 37 20.65 -24.13 -37.43
C ALA A 37 20.86 -22.60 -37.34
N PRO A 38 19.79 -21.79 -37.23
CA PRO A 38 19.96 -20.35 -37.10
C PRO A 38 20.60 -20.03 -35.75
N SER A 39 21.75 -19.38 -35.82
CA SER A 39 22.45 -18.78 -34.70
C SER A 39 21.53 -17.84 -33.93
N ALA A 40 21.45 -18.02 -32.61
CA ALA A 40 20.77 -17.13 -31.69
C ALA A 40 21.16 -15.67 -31.96
N SER A 41 20.15 -14.87 -32.31
CA SER A 41 20.24 -13.41 -32.41
C SER A 41 20.71 -12.84 -31.07
N ARG A 42 21.76 -12.02 -31.11
CA ARG A 42 22.19 -11.18 -29.98
C ARG A 42 20.98 -10.36 -29.48
N PRO A 43 20.80 -10.19 -28.16
CA PRO A 43 19.72 -9.35 -27.66
C PRO A 43 19.93 -7.91 -28.15
N ALA A 44 18.87 -7.32 -28.69
CA ALA A 44 18.85 -5.94 -29.16
C ALA A 44 19.13 -4.97 -28.01
N LEU A 45 19.83 -3.88 -28.33
CA LEU A 45 20.07 -2.78 -27.39
C LEU A 45 18.74 -2.16 -26.94
N PRO A 46 18.54 -1.87 -25.64
CA PRO A 46 17.33 -1.22 -25.17
C PRO A 46 17.23 0.21 -25.73
N GLY A 47 16.14 0.48 -26.42
CA GLY A 47 15.83 1.79 -27.03
C GLY A 47 16.22 1.97 -28.51
N ALA A 48 16.77 0.94 -29.17
CA ALA A 48 16.98 0.99 -30.61
C ALA A 48 15.69 0.56 -31.34
N TYR A 49 14.96 1.52 -31.89
CA TYR A 49 13.82 1.24 -32.73
C TYR A 49 14.25 0.48 -34.00
N ASP A 50 13.55 -0.60 -34.28
CA ASP A 50 13.44 -1.09 -35.65
C ASP A 50 12.68 -0.04 -36.49
N SER A 51 13.02 0.11 -37.76
CA SER A 51 12.46 1.17 -38.64
C SER A 51 10.93 1.09 -38.77
N THR A 52 10.36 -0.06 -38.44
CA THR A 52 8.92 -0.39 -38.40
C THR A 52 8.21 0.27 -37.23
N ALA A 53 8.78 0.24 -36.03
CA ALA A 53 8.14 0.77 -34.82
C ALA A 53 7.97 2.31 -34.86
N LEU A 54 8.88 3.03 -35.53
CA LEU A 54 8.72 4.48 -35.71
C LEU A 54 7.59 4.82 -36.70
N ALA A 55 7.40 4.00 -37.73
CA ALA A 55 6.29 4.15 -38.68
C ALA A 55 4.95 3.93 -37.98
N ASP A 56 4.84 2.90 -37.14
CA ASP A 56 3.61 2.57 -36.41
C ASP A 56 3.21 3.66 -35.40
N ILE A 57 4.18 4.28 -34.71
CA ILE A 57 3.93 5.42 -33.80
C ILE A 57 3.43 6.66 -34.55
N VAL A 58 3.90 6.87 -35.79
CA VAL A 58 3.50 8.03 -36.60
C VAL A 58 2.14 7.79 -37.26
N GLU A 59 1.90 6.61 -37.82
CA GLU A 59 0.69 6.28 -38.58
C GLU A 59 -0.50 5.92 -37.68
N ASN A 60 -0.28 5.05 -36.67
CA ASN A 60 -1.32 4.52 -35.80
C ASN A 60 -0.91 4.41 -34.31
N PRO A 61 -0.72 5.54 -33.60
CA PRO A 61 -0.20 5.55 -32.22
C PRO A 61 -1.12 4.86 -31.21
N GLU A 62 -2.43 4.82 -31.43
CA GLU A 62 -3.37 4.16 -30.50
C GLU A 62 -3.19 2.64 -30.50
N GLU A 63 -3.02 2.05 -31.69
CA GLU A 63 -2.79 0.62 -31.85
C GLU A 63 -1.43 0.23 -31.28
N TYR A 64 -0.40 1.02 -31.54
CA TYR A 64 0.93 0.81 -30.95
C TYR A 64 0.90 0.92 -29.42
N LEU A 65 0.19 1.90 -28.86
CA LEU A 65 0.02 2.04 -27.41
C LEU A 65 -0.66 0.81 -26.79
N ALA A 66 -1.70 0.28 -27.45
CA ALA A 66 -2.37 -0.95 -27.02
C ALA A 66 -1.44 -2.18 -27.09
N GLN A 67 -0.66 -2.31 -28.16
CA GLN A 67 0.36 -3.35 -28.28
C GLN A 67 1.39 -3.26 -27.14
N LEU A 68 1.91 -2.06 -26.88
CA LEU A 68 2.89 -1.79 -25.83
C LEU A 68 2.32 -2.11 -24.43
N GLN A 69 1.05 -1.81 -24.18
CA GLN A 69 0.36 -2.19 -22.95
C GLN A 69 0.23 -3.71 -22.81
N ASN A 70 -0.11 -4.42 -23.87
CA ASN A 70 -0.24 -5.88 -23.87
C ASN A 70 1.11 -6.59 -23.73
N GLU A 71 2.18 -6.04 -24.29
CA GLU A 71 3.54 -6.54 -24.07
C GLU A 71 3.98 -6.33 -22.62
N TRP A 72 3.75 -5.14 -22.06
CA TRP A 72 4.08 -4.84 -20.67
C TRP A 72 3.31 -5.75 -19.70
N LEU A 73 2.00 -5.95 -19.90
CA LEU A 73 1.19 -6.86 -19.10
C LEU A 73 1.71 -8.30 -19.14
N ARG A 74 2.13 -8.78 -20.33
CA ARG A 74 2.75 -10.11 -20.47
C ARG A 74 4.06 -10.20 -19.70
N LYS A 75 4.97 -9.24 -19.89
CA LYS A 75 6.26 -9.20 -19.16
C LYS A 75 6.07 -9.18 -17.65
N HIS A 76 5.16 -8.35 -17.13
CA HIS A 76 4.87 -8.29 -15.70
C HIS A 76 4.23 -9.56 -15.17
N HIS A 77 3.26 -10.11 -15.90
CA HIS A 77 2.63 -11.37 -15.53
C HIS A 77 3.65 -12.50 -15.48
N ASP A 78 4.53 -12.59 -16.48
CA ASP A 78 5.59 -13.60 -16.55
C ASP A 78 6.64 -13.39 -15.45
N ALA A 79 7.03 -12.14 -15.14
CA ALA A 79 7.96 -11.83 -14.06
C ALA A 79 7.39 -12.20 -12.68
N ILE A 80 6.11 -11.92 -12.43
CA ILE A 80 5.41 -12.28 -11.19
C ILE A 80 5.24 -13.82 -11.13
N HIS A 81 4.90 -14.48 -12.22
CA HIS A 81 4.76 -15.94 -12.26
C HIS A 81 6.09 -16.67 -12.10
N GLN A 82 7.17 -16.22 -12.75
CA GLN A 82 8.50 -16.81 -12.61
C GLN A 82 9.04 -16.67 -11.18
N THR A 83 8.79 -15.54 -10.53
CA THR A 83 9.20 -15.33 -9.13
C THR A 83 8.36 -16.14 -8.13
N GLN A 84 7.06 -16.34 -8.40
CA GLN A 84 6.20 -17.22 -7.58
C GLN A 84 6.49 -18.72 -7.77
N THR A 85 6.88 -19.15 -8.98
CA THR A 85 7.18 -20.55 -9.29
C THR A 85 8.62 -20.95 -9.00
N ALA A 86 9.57 -20.02 -9.00
CA ALA A 86 10.96 -20.26 -8.58
C ALA A 86 11.10 -20.64 -7.09
N SER A 87 10.07 -20.37 -6.28
CA SER A 87 10.02 -20.76 -4.86
C SER A 87 9.68 -22.25 -4.64
N LEU A 88 9.40 -23.03 -5.70
CA LEU A 88 9.01 -24.45 -5.61
C LEU A 88 10.06 -25.43 -6.17
N GLY A 89 11.30 -24.97 -6.37
CA GLY A 89 12.45 -25.85 -6.56
C GLY A 89 12.98 -26.30 -5.21
N ASP A 90 12.24 -27.18 -4.53
CA ASP A 90 12.66 -27.89 -3.32
C ASP A 90 13.67 -28.96 -3.74
N GLY A 91 14.88 -28.51 -4.07
CA GLY A 91 16.02 -29.37 -4.26
C GLY A 91 16.67 -29.60 -2.91
N ASP A 92 16.16 -30.55 -2.13
CA ASP A 92 16.84 -31.24 -1.02
C ASP A 92 17.86 -30.36 -0.26
N ASP A 93 17.42 -29.19 0.21
CA ASP A 93 18.28 -28.29 0.99
C ASP A 93 18.38 -28.92 2.40
N GLU A 94 19.46 -29.69 2.65
CA GLU A 94 19.75 -30.38 3.91
C GLU A 94 19.75 -29.44 5.15
N VAL A 95 19.76 -28.12 4.92
CA VAL A 95 19.81 -27.06 5.93
C VAL A 95 18.57 -26.18 5.89
N ASP A 96 17.81 -26.15 7.00
CA ASP A 96 16.69 -25.22 7.19
C ASP A 96 17.19 -23.79 7.46
N TRP A 97 17.49 -23.07 6.37
CA TRP A 97 18.01 -21.69 6.39
C TRP A 97 17.14 -20.69 7.15
N ARG A 98 15.85 -20.98 7.33
CA ARG A 98 14.85 -20.13 8.01
C ARG A 98 15.14 -19.94 9.50
N GLN A 99 15.96 -20.81 10.08
CA GLN A 99 16.40 -20.71 11.48
C GLN A 99 17.55 -19.71 11.66
N TYR A 100 18.21 -19.30 10.57
CA TYR A 100 19.33 -18.38 10.58
C TYR A 100 18.88 -16.95 10.30
N SER A 101 19.61 -15.99 10.86
CA SER A 101 19.40 -14.56 10.57
C SER A 101 20.04 -14.18 9.23
N PRO A 102 19.51 -13.16 8.52
CA PRO A 102 20.12 -12.72 7.27
C PRO A 102 21.53 -12.16 7.50
N PRO A 103 22.45 -12.33 6.53
CA PRO A 103 23.82 -11.86 6.65
C PRO A 103 23.86 -10.31 6.73
N PRO A 104 24.68 -9.72 7.62
CA PRO A 104 24.75 -8.26 7.78
C PRO A 104 25.09 -7.50 6.49
N GLY A 105 25.93 -8.10 5.62
CA GLY A 105 26.31 -7.51 4.33
C GLY A 105 25.14 -7.28 3.37
N LEU A 106 24.03 -7.98 3.56
CA LEU A 106 22.82 -7.83 2.74
C LEU A 106 22.12 -6.48 2.94
N ALA A 107 22.31 -5.86 4.11
CA ALA A 107 21.77 -4.56 4.45
C ALA A 107 22.70 -3.39 4.02
N ASP A 108 23.92 -3.68 3.53
CA ASP A 108 24.83 -2.62 3.08
C ASP A 108 24.32 -2.01 1.77
N ALA A 109 23.84 -0.77 1.86
CA ALA A 109 23.37 0.05 0.75
C ALA A 109 24.23 1.31 0.55
N SER A 110 25.45 1.34 1.10
CA SER A 110 26.31 2.54 1.17
C SER A 110 26.63 3.19 -0.19
N LYS A 111 26.53 2.44 -1.30
CA LYS A 111 26.81 2.91 -2.67
C LYS A 111 25.56 3.28 -3.48
N VAL A 112 24.37 3.19 -2.88
CA VAL A 112 23.09 3.45 -3.57
C VAL A 112 22.55 4.81 -3.15
N PHE A 113 22.28 5.66 -4.14
CA PHE A 113 21.82 7.04 -3.92
C PHE A 113 20.45 7.34 -4.53
N SER A 114 19.85 6.39 -5.26
CA SER A 114 18.53 6.56 -5.87
C SER A 114 17.43 6.32 -4.84
N GLU A 115 16.55 7.31 -4.67
CA GLU A 115 15.43 7.30 -3.71
C GLU A 115 14.58 6.01 -3.73
N PRO A 116 14.13 5.47 -4.89
CA PRO A 116 13.34 4.24 -4.91
C PRO A 116 14.11 3.02 -4.38
N LEU A 117 15.41 2.91 -4.68
CA LEU A 117 16.20 1.76 -4.23
C LEU A 117 16.49 1.83 -2.72
N THR A 118 16.65 3.04 -2.17
CA THR A 118 16.85 3.24 -0.72
C THR A 118 15.66 2.74 0.10
N GLU A 119 14.45 2.79 -0.44
CA GLU A 119 13.25 2.22 0.18
C GLU A 119 13.13 0.70 -0.07
N ILE A 120 13.39 0.24 -1.30
CA ILE A 120 13.24 -1.17 -1.68
C ILE A 120 14.21 -2.08 -0.91
N ILE A 121 15.45 -1.64 -0.66
CA ILE A 121 16.47 -2.47 0.01
C ILE A 121 16.04 -2.92 1.43
N PRO A 122 15.72 -2.02 2.38
CA PRO A 122 15.27 -2.42 3.72
C PRO A 122 13.90 -3.10 3.70
N GLN A 123 13.01 -2.69 2.79
CA GLN A 123 11.68 -3.30 2.67
C GLN A 123 11.77 -4.76 2.22
N SER A 124 12.65 -5.06 1.26
CA SER A 124 12.85 -6.44 0.78
C SER A 124 13.26 -7.40 1.90
N ILE A 125 14.21 -6.99 2.75
CA ILE A 125 14.67 -7.81 3.88
C ILE A 125 13.52 -8.04 4.88
N THR A 126 12.77 -6.98 5.18
CA THR A 126 11.61 -7.04 6.10
C THR A 126 10.53 -7.98 5.57
N ASN A 127 10.18 -7.87 4.28
CA ASN A 127 9.18 -8.74 3.64
C ASN A 127 9.57 -10.22 3.72
N VAL A 128 10.83 -10.55 3.42
CA VAL A 128 11.31 -11.94 3.50
C VAL A 128 11.30 -12.43 4.95
N GLN A 129 11.75 -11.60 5.91
CA GLN A 129 11.71 -11.94 7.33
C GLN A 129 10.29 -12.21 7.84
N GLU A 130 9.33 -11.37 7.47
CA GLU A 130 7.92 -11.55 7.83
C GLU A 130 7.34 -12.82 7.19
N ARG A 131 7.66 -13.09 5.92
CA ARG A 131 7.25 -14.30 5.20
C ARG A 131 7.78 -15.55 5.88
N VAL A 132 9.07 -15.59 6.22
CA VAL A 132 9.70 -16.70 6.94
C VAL A 132 9.09 -16.87 8.32
N ALA A 133 8.87 -15.78 9.07
CA ALA A 133 8.26 -15.83 10.40
C ALA A 133 6.82 -16.37 10.35
N GLN A 134 6.05 -16.03 9.31
CA GLN A 134 4.71 -16.56 9.11
C GLN A 134 4.73 -18.05 8.77
N GLN A 135 5.64 -18.50 7.90
CA GLN A 135 5.79 -19.92 7.57
C GLN A 135 6.13 -20.76 8.81
N LEU A 136 7.14 -20.33 9.59
CA LEU A 136 7.55 -21.03 10.82
C LEU A 136 6.44 -21.05 11.88
N ARG A 137 5.59 -20.01 11.96
CA ARG A 137 4.42 -20.01 12.86
C ARG A 137 3.39 -21.06 12.43
N ARG A 138 3.07 -21.12 11.13
CA ARG A 138 2.13 -22.11 10.59
C ARG A 138 2.62 -23.54 10.82
N GLU A 139 3.90 -23.80 10.55
CA GLU A 139 4.49 -25.11 10.78
C GLU A 139 4.46 -25.52 12.26
N LYS A 140 4.72 -24.59 13.19
CA LYS A 140 4.58 -24.85 14.63
C LYS A 140 3.14 -25.12 15.05
N GLU A 141 2.17 -24.41 14.47
CA GLU A 141 0.75 -24.64 14.71
C GLU A 141 0.33 -26.01 14.18
N ASP A 142 0.79 -26.39 13.00
CA ASP A 142 0.54 -27.70 12.38
C ASP A 142 1.20 -28.83 13.17
N GLU A 143 2.45 -28.67 13.62
CA GLU A 143 3.14 -29.66 14.46
C GLU A 143 2.46 -29.80 15.83
N ALA A 144 2.02 -28.70 16.44
CA ALA A 144 1.25 -28.74 17.68
C ALA A 144 -0.10 -29.45 17.47
N ALA A 145 -0.78 -29.20 16.35
CA ALA A 145 -2.01 -29.90 15.99
C ALA A 145 -1.77 -31.40 15.80
N ARG A 146 -0.67 -31.80 15.13
CA ARG A 146 -0.27 -33.20 14.97
C ARG A 146 -0.01 -33.87 16.33
N LYS A 147 0.74 -33.22 17.23
CA LYS A 147 1.01 -33.73 18.59
C LYS A 147 -0.27 -33.90 19.41
N VAL A 148 -1.24 -32.99 19.27
CA VAL A 148 -2.55 -33.13 19.93
C VAL A 148 -3.33 -34.33 19.39
N VAL A 149 -3.29 -34.57 18.07
CA VAL A 149 -3.91 -35.76 17.47
C VAL A 149 -3.21 -37.03 17.95
N GLU A 150 -1.88 -37.08 17.93
CA GLU A 150 -1.09 -38.23 18.38
C GLU A 150 -1.31 -38.51 19.88
N GLU A 151 -1.38 -37.47 20.73
CA GLU A 151 -1.69 -37.63 22.16
C GLU A 151 -3.13 -38.13 22.37
N ALA A 152 -4.10 -37.65 21.58
CA ALA A 152 -5.47 -38.15 21.62
C ALA A 152 -5.56 -39.62 21.19
N GLU A 153 -4.87 -40.01 20.11
CA GLU A 153 -4.77 -41.40 19.64
C GLU A 153 -4.08 -42.31 20.67
N ALA A 154 -2.99 -41.85 21.31
CA ALA A 154 -2.31 -42.57 22.36
C ALA A 154 -3.20 -42.78 23.60
N LEU A 155 -4.02 -41.79 23.95
CA LEU A 155 -4.96 -41.86 25.07
C LEU A 155 -6.14 -42.78 24.77
N GLU A 156 -6.57 -42.87 23.52
CA GLU A 156 -7.58 -43.83 23.05
C GLU A 156 -7.02 -45.26 22.97
N ALA A 157 -5.79 -45.43 22.51
CA ALA A 157 -5.07 -46.70 22.55
C ALA A 157 -4.83 -47.20 23.99
N ALA A 158 -4.59 -46.28 24.94
CA ALA A 158 -4.46 -46.61 26.37
C ALA A 158 -5.79 -47.09 26.99
N LYS A 159 -6.94 -46.61 26.52
CA LYS A 159 -8.27 -47.08 26.95
C LYS A 159 -8.61 -48.48 26.43
N ASN A 160 -7.99 -48.89 25.31
CA ASN A 160 -8.26 -50.18 24.65
C ASN A 160 -7.31 -51.32 25.06
N LYS A 161 -6.43 -51.14 26.05
CA LYS A 161 -5.64 -52.24 26.62
C LYS A 161 -6.43 -52.95 27.73
N GLU A 162 -6.99 -54.11 27.41
CA GLU A 162 -7.55 -55.04 28.41
C GLU A 162 -6.48 -55.47 29.44
N PRO A 163 -6.86 -55.69 30.71
CA PRO A 163 -5.92 -56.00 31.77
C PRO A 163 -5.41 -57.44 31.65
N TYR A 164 -4.14 -57.60 31.32
CA TYR A 164 -3.48 -58.90 31.36
C TYR A 164 -3.17 -59.30 32.81
N LEU A 165 -3.73 -60.43 33.25
CA LEU A 165 -3.51 -61.00 34.58
C LEU A 165 -2.05 -61.46 34.76
N PRO A 166 -1.42 -61.25 35.95
CA PRO A 166 -0.09 -61.77 36.24
C PRO A 166 -0.15 -63.29 36.47
N ILE A 167 0.58 -64.06 35.66
CA ILE A 167 0.83 -65.48 35.91
C ILE A 167 1.95 -65.59 36.95
N ASN A 168 1.61 -66.06 38.15
CA ASN A 168 2.55 -66.51 39.16
C ASN A 168 3.01 -67.93 38.80
N MET A 169 4.30 -68.13 38.57
CA MET A 169 4.92 -69.46 38.52
C MET A 169 5.84 -69.62 39.74
N ASP A 170 5.40 -70.44 40.68
CA ASP A 170 6.22 -70.93 41.79
C ASP A 170 7.34 -71.83 41.26
N GLY A 171 8.59 -71.46 41.54
CA GLY A 171 9.78 -72.29 41.36
C GLY A 171 10.44 -72.60 42.72
N PRO A 172 10.94 -73.83 42.97
CA PRO A 172 11.42 -74.25 44.28
C PRO A 172 12.87 -73.82 44.58
N LYS A 173 13.15 -73.71 45.88
CA LYS A 173 14.41 -73.28 46.54
C LYS A 173 15.60 -74.22 46.31
N LYS A 174 16.84 -73.68 46.30
CA LYS A 174 18.01 -74.02 47.16
C LYS A 174 19.24 -73.15 46.79
N GLU A 175 19.74 -72.32 47.73
CA GLU A 175 20.99 -72.47 48.55
C GLU A 175 22.30 -72.25 47.77
N LYS A 176 23.40 -71.67 48.25
CA LYS A 176 23.84 -70.60 49.18
C LYS A 176 25.39 -70.54 48.98
N GLU A 177 26.06 -69.49 49.48
CA GLU A 177 27.53 -69.30 49.67
C GLU A 177 28.34 -68.74 48.46
N ILE A 178 29.24 -67.74 48.56
CA ILE A 178 29.98 -67.05 49.64
C ILE A 178 30.20 -65.55 49.30
N ASP A 179 30.42 -64.79 50.37
CA ASP A 179 30.68 -63.37 50.58
C ASP A 179 32.05 -62.84 50.06
N THR A 180 32.09 -61.57 49.63
CA THR A 180 33.12 -60.56 49.97
C THR A 180 32.72 -59.17 49.41
N SER A 181 32.60 -58.19 50.29
CA SER A 181 32.60 -56.73 50.01
C SER A 181 34.06 -56.19 50.17
N PRO A 182 34.43 -54.88 50.04
CA PRO A 182 33.60 -53.66 49.95
C PRO A 182 34.15 -52.46 49.10
N ALA A 183 33.34 -51.38 49.10
CA ALA A 183 33.70 -49.95 49.11
C ALA A 183 34.05 -49.23 47.79
N GLU A 184 33.23 -48.23 47.45
CA GLU A 184 33.72 -46.99 46.83
C GLU A 184 33.13 -45.75 47.50
N LEU A 185 34.04 -44.79 47.67
CA LEU A 185 33.96 -43.55 48.41
C LEU A 185 33.32 -42.43 47.57
N ARG A 186 32.69 -41.48 48.27
CA ARG A 186 32.45 -40.13 47.75
C ARG A 186 33.77 -39.37 47.55
N PRO A 187 33.75 -38.37 46.67
CA PRO A 187 34.31 -37.07 47.05
C PRO A 187 33.27 -35.94 46.92
N ASP A 188 33.13 -35.18 48.01
CA ASP A 188 32.47 -33.87 48.03
C ASP A 188 33.42 -32.80 47.47
N CYS A 189 32.89 -31.84 46.71
CA CYS A 189 33.48 -30.51 46.51
C CYS A 189 32.37 -29.54 46.06
N ASP A 190 31.87 -28.78 47.04
CA ASP A 190 31.05 -27.59 46.86
C ASP A 190 31.86 -26.47 46.21
N THR A 191 31.37 -25.90 45.10
CA THR A 191 31.43 -24.44 44.84
C THR A 191 30.35 -24.07 43.83
N ALA A 192 29.16 -23.66 44.31
CA ALA A 192 28.29 -22.60 43.75
C ALA A 192 26.85 -22.73 44.27
N SER A 193 26.64 -22.33 45.52
CA SER A 193 25.50 -21.46 45.84
C SER A 193 25.91 -20.07 45.34
N LEU A 194 25.20 -19.41 44.43
CA LEU A 194 24.04 -18.59 44.73
C LEU A 194 23.53 -18.06 43.38
N TYR A 195 22.37 -18.50 42.89
CA TYR A 195 21.41 -17.73 42.07
C TYR A 195 20.28 -18.64 41.57
N SER A 196 19.60 -19.36 42.47
CA SER A 196 18.26 -19.88 42.15
C SER A 196 17.43 -20.19 43.40
N ARG A 197 17.25 -19.17 44.23
CA ARG A 197 16.16 -19.11 45.21
C ARG A 197 15.58 -17.70 45.25
N ARG A 198 14.93 -17.32 44.15
CA ARG A 198 13.98 -16.21 44.16
C ARG A 198 12.98 -16.30 43.01
N SER A 199 12.29 -17.43 42.87
CA SER A 199 11.02 -17.49 42.12
C SER A 199 10.16 -18.64 42.63
N PHE A 200 9.77 -18.54 43.90
CA PHE A 200 8.66 -19.34 44.42
C PHE A 200 7.89 -18.60 45.53
N ILE A 201 7.66 -17.29 45.37
CA ILE A 201 6.50 -16.56 45.91
C ILE A 201 6.34 -15.31 45.03
N GLN A 202 5.75 -15.44 43.84
CA GLN A 202 5.13 -14.32 43.11
C GLN A 202 4.12 -14.84 42.06
N GLY A 203 3.39 -15.91 42.40
CA GLY A 203 2.38 -16.55 41.53
C GLY A 203 0.95 -16.52 42.09
N GLN A 204 0.74 -15.86 43.24
CA GLN A 204 -0.58 -15.76 43.88
C GLN A 204 -0.81 -14.38 44.51
N VAL A 205 -0.74 -13.30 43.73
CA VAL A 205 -1.37 -12.02 44.14
C VAL A 205 -2.15 -11.35 43.00
N ASP A 206 -1.87 -11.63 41.73
CA ASP A 206 -2.58 -10.96 40.61
C ASP A 206 -3.87 -11.62 40.10
N LYS A 207 -4.40 -12.61 40.83
CA LYS A 207 -5.73 -13.19 40.55
C LYS A 207 -6.83 -12.73 41.54
N ARG A 208 -6.51 -11.91 42.54
CA ARG A 208 -7.51 -11.37 43.51
C ARG A 208 -7.90 -9.90 43.30
N ARG A 209 -7.27 -9.15 42.40
CA ARG A 209 -7.70 -7.76 42.07
C ARG A 209 -8.68 -7.64 40.90
N LYS A 210 -8.91 -8.69 40.12
CA LYS A 210 -9.86 -8.69 38.99
C LYS A 210 -11.28 -9.18 39.32
N PHE A 211 -11.53 -9.60 40.57
CA PHE A 211 -12.86 -10.04 41.02
C PHE A 211 -13.64 -9.00 41.86
N GLY A 212 -13.05 -7.82 42.11
CA GLY A 212 -13.66 -6.75 42.91
C GLY A 212 -14.44 -5.69 42.11
N PHE A 213 -14.17 -5.50 40.82
CA PHE A 213 -14.78 -4.42 40.03
C PHE A 213 -16.04 -4.82 39.26
N ARG A 214 -16.25 -6.11 39.00
CA ARG A 214 -17.42 -6.60 38.25
C ARG A 214 -18.71 -6.67 39.08
N LYS A 215 -18.59 -6.67 40.42
CA LYS A 215 -19.73 -6.72 41.36
C LYS A 215 -20.26 -5.35 41.77
N LEU A 216 -19.64 -4.25 41.30
CA LEU A 216 -20.04 -2.89 41.62
C LEU A 216 -21.07 -2.30 40.64
N PHE A 217 -21.37 -2.95 39.52
CA PHE A 217 -22.32 -2.44 38.51
C PHE A 217 -23.47 -3.40 38.13
N GLN A 218 -23.63 -4.52 38.84
CA GLN A 218 -24.79 -5.41 38.67
C GLN A 218 -25.80 -5.17 39.80
N ARG A 219 -26.97 -4.63 39.43
CA ARG A 219 -28.13 -4.42 40.29
C ARG A 219 -28.94 -5.72 40.34
N SER A 220 -28.91 -6.46 41.45
CA SER A 220 -29.84 -7.58 41.68
C SER A 220 -31.06 -7.06 42.43
N TYR A 221 -32.25 -7.17 41.84
CA TYR A 221 -33.48 -6.58 42.37
C TYR A 221 -34.12 -7.32 43.55
N GLU A 222 -33.49 -8.33 44.14
CA GLU A 222 -34.16 -9.22 45.10
C GLU A 222 -33.76 -9.05 46.56
N LYS A 223 -32.74 -8.24 46.89
CA LYS A 223 -32.46 -7.82 48.28
C LYS A 223 -31.99 -6.37 48.30
N GLY A 224 -32.70 -5.52 49.05
CA GLY A 224 -32.40 -4.09 49.17
C GLY A 224 -30.95 -3.84 49.57
N GLU A 225 -30.29 -2.94 48.85
CA GLU A 225 -28.92 -2.51 49.12
C GLU A 225 -28.89 -1.67 50.42
N SER A 226 -27.83 -1.79 51.22
CA SER A 226 -27.67 -0.96 52.42
C SER A 226 -27.37 0.50 52.05
N ALA A 227 -27.88 1.46 52.81
CA ALA A 227 -27.79 2.90 52.52
C ALA A 227 -26.35 3.38 52.21
N ALA A 228 -25.34 2.81 52.88
CA ALA A 228 -23.93 3.14 52.66
C ALA A 228 -23.40 2.70 51.27
N ALA A 229 -23.92 1.61 50.70
CA ALA A 229 -23.54 1.16 49.35
C ALA A 229 -24.21 2.01 48.25
N GLY A 230 -25.41 2.55 48.54
CA GLY A 230 -26.09 3.52 47.71
C GLY A 230 -25.35 4.86 47.65
N GLU A 231 -25.00 5.43 48.82
CA GLU A 231 -24.26 6.70 48.91
C GLU A 231 -22.88 6.63 48.22
N ALA A 232 -22.14 5.54 48.39
CA ALA A 232 -20.84 5.38 47.74
C ALA A 232 -20.94 5.31 46.21
N ARG A 233 -22.00 4.68 45.66
CA ARG A 233 -22.26 4.67 44.23
C ARG A 233 -22.71 6.02 43.70
N GLU A 234 -23.56 6.73 44.45
CA GLU A 234 -24.07 8.04 44.07
C GLU A 234 -22.97 9.11 44.08
N ALA A 235 -22.05 9.07 45.05
CA ALA A 235 -20.87 9.93 45.09
C ALA A 235 -19.91 9.69 43.91
N ILE A 236 -19.70 8.42 43.52
CA ILE A 236 -18.87 8.07 42.35
C ILE A 236 -19.54 8.53 41.04
N LEU A 237 -20.87 8.40 40.93
CA LEU A 237 -21.60 8.89 39.77
C LEU A 237 -21.55 10.42 39.66
N GLN A 238 -21.62 11.14 40.78
CA GLN A 238 -21.49 12.61 40.81
C GLN A 238 -20.08 13.10 40.47
N ASP A 239 -19.02 12.41 40.92
CA ASP A 239 -17.64 12.74 40.52
C ASP A 239 -17.43 12.51 39.02
N LEU A 240 -17.97 11.41 38.50
CA LEU A 240 -17.87 11.06 37.08
C LEU A 240 -18.68 12.03 36.19
N GLU A 241 -19.87 12.47 36.64
CA GLU A 241 -20.66 13.52 36.00
C GLU A 241 -19.91 14.86 35.95
N ASN A 242 -19.31 15.29 37.06
CA ASN A 242 -18.55 16.55 37.13
C ASN A 242 -17.29 16.54 36.25
N ARG A 243 -16.65 15.38 36.10
CA ARG A 243 -15.48 15.22 35.22
C ARG A 243 -15.88 15.19 33.75
N LEU A 244 -17.00 14.58 33.42
CA LEU A 244 -17.55 14.58 32.05
C LEU A 244 -18.09 15.94 31.62
N SER A 245 -18.66 16.74 32.53
CA SER A 245 -19.11 18.10 32.21
C SER A 245 -17.98 19.09 31.90
N LYS A 246 -16.73 18.74 32.25
CA LYS A 246 -15.53 19.57 32.05
C LYS A 246 -14.65 19.09 30.89
N ALA A 247 -14.96 17.95 30.27
CA ALA A 247 -14.17 17.39 29.18
C ALA A 247 -14.72 17.84 27.82
N ASN A 248 -13.84 18.27 26.91
CA ASN A 248 -14.24 18.60 25.53
C ASN A 248 -14.30 17.32 24.69
N VAL A 249 -15.51 16.88 24.34
CA VAL A 249 -15.77 15.54 23.76
C VAL A 249 -15.26 15.42 22.31
N GLU A 250 -15.05 16.54 21.62
CA GLU A 250 -14.60 16.56 20.21
C GLU A 250 -13.11 16.27 20.02
N SER A 251 -12.27 16.41 21.06
CA SER A 251 -10.81 16.16 20.94
C SER A 251 -10.37 14.77 21.43
N THR A 252 -11.31 13.84 21.64
CA THR A 252 -11.03 12.53 22.26
C THR A 252 -11.11 11.38 21.25
N ALA A 253 -10.29 10.36 21.46
CA ALA A 253 -10.11 9.22 20.54
C ALA A 253 -11.45 8.50 20.23
N PRO A 254 -11.62 7.93 19.02
CA PRO A 254 -12.90 7.38 18.56
C PRO A 254 -13.47 6.27 19.47
N GLU A 255 -12.61 5.46 20.09
CA GLU A 255 -13.00 4.42 21.06
C GLU A 255 -13.63 5.00 22.34
N THR A 256 -13.23 6.22 22.72
CA THR A 256 -13.80 6.94 23.87
C THR A 256 -15.14 7.61 23.55
N GLN A 257 -15.39 7.99 22.29
CA GLN A 257 -16.71 8.47 21.84
C GLN A 257 -17.76 7.36 21.84
N GLU A 258 -17.39 6.15 21.40
CA GLU A 258 -18.32 5.01 21.35
C GLU A 258 -18.76 4.56 22.75
N THR A 259 -17.84 4.59 23.72
CA THR A 259 -18.14 4.26 25.12
C THR A 259 -19.03 5.33 25.78
N LEU A 260 -18.83 6.61 25.47
CA LEU A 260 -19.72 7.70 25.93
C LEU A 260 -21.14 7.62 25.33
N GLN A 261 -21.27 7.21 24.07
CA GLN A 261 -22.59 6.97 23.46
C GLN A 261 -23.33 5.79 24.11
N LYS A 262 -22.61 4.71 24.44
CA LYS A 262 -23.18 3.55 25.17
C LYS A 262 -23.68 3.94 26.56
N LEU A 263 -22.97 4.85 27.25
CA LEU A 263 -23.38 5.38 28.55
C LEU A 263 -24.61 6.31 28.45
N ARG A 264 -24.70 7.14 27.40
CA ARG A 264 -25.91 7.97 27.13
C ARG A 264 -27.16 7.12 26.90
N ARG A 265 -27.03 5.97 26.22
CA ARG A 265 -28.15 5.07 25.91
C ARG A 265 -28.74 4.39 27.15
N ASN A 266 -27.92 4.20 28.19
CA ASN A 266 -28.32 3.52 29.42
C ASN A 266 -28.93 4.44 30.50
N LYS A 267 -29.06 5.76 30.23
CA LYS A 267 -29.69 6.78 31.10
C LYS A 267 -29.16 6.86 32.55
N THR A 268 -27.94 6.38 32.80
CA THR A 268 -27.34 6.37 34.15
C THR A 268 -26.70 7.71 34.55
N VAL A 269 -26.47 8.62 33.60
CA VAL A 269 -25.79 9.91 33.79
C VAL A 269 -26.50 11.01 32.98
N ARG A 270 -26.75 12.18 33.58
CA ARG A 270 -27.32 13.36 32.89
C ARG A 270 -26.21 14.20 32.26
N VAL A 271 -26.07 14.10 30.95
CA VAL A 271 -25.18 14.98 30.16
C VAL A 271 -25.99 16.21 29.69
N PRO A 272 -25.50 17.46 29.85
CA PRO A 272 -26.19 18.63 29.32
C PRO A 272 -26.37 18.53 27.80
N GLU A 273 -27.56 18.84 27.32
CA GLU A 273 -27.88 18.87 25.89
C GLU A 273 -27.13 20.05 25.26
N THR A 274 -26.07 19.74 24.50
CA THR A 274 -25.42 20.71 23.62
C THR A 274 -26.48 21.20 22.64
N GLN A 275 -26.95 22.44 22.82
CA GLN A 275 -27.83 23.08 21.86
C GLN A 275 -27.12 23.05 20.52
N ALA A 276 -27.66 22.30 19.56
CA ALA A 276 -27.10 22.23 18.22
C ALA A 276 -27.14 23.63 17.62
N LEU A 277 -25.97 24.25 17.52
CA LEU A 277 -25.77 25.49 16.80
C LEU A 277 -25.90 25.22 15.31
N VAL A 278 -26.55 26.14 14.60
CA VAL A 278 -26.77 26.08 13.16
C VAL A 278 -26.19 27.34 12.55
N GLU A 279 -25.29 27.14 11.60
CA GLU A 279 -24.64 28.22 10.87
C GLU A 279 -25.62 28.93 9.91
N CYS A 280 -25.56 30.26 9.88
CA CYS A 280 -26.29 31.08 8.93
C CYS A 280 -25.54 31.16 7.60
N VAL A 281 -26.16 30.76 6.49
CA VAL A 281 -25.50 30.75 5.16
C VAL A 281 -25.08 32.15 4.66
N SER A 282 -25.63 33.24 5.19
CA SER A 282 -25.34 34.60 4.71
C SER A 282 -24.27 35.33 5.51
N CYS A 283 -24.15 35.09 6.82
CA CYS A 283 -23.14 35.75 7.65
C CYS A 283 -22.08 34.78 8.19
N LEU A 284 -22.30 33.46 8.04
CA LEU A 284 -21.44 32.38 8.50
C LEU A 284 -21.26 32.35 10.03
N ASP A 285 -22.16 33.00 10.76
CA ASP A 285 -22.20 32.94 12.22
C ASP A 285 -23.13 31.82 12.71
N ASP A 286 -22.79 31.25 13.86
CA ASP A 286 -23.53 30.18 14.53
C ASP A 286 -24.66 30.71 15.43
N PHE A 287 -25.87 30.21 15.24
CA PHE A 287 -27.04 30.58 16.03
C PHE A 287 -27.74 29.38 16.65
N ALA A 288 -28.45 29.59 17.76
CA ALA A 288 -29.31 28.57 18.32
C ALA A 288 -30.43 28.22 17.33
N LYS A 289 -30.76 26.93 17.18
CA LYS A 289 -31.78 26.44 16.23
C LYS A 289 -33.14 27.15 16.32
N MET A 290 -33.48 27.75 17.46
CA MET A 290 -34.73 28.50 17.66
C MET A 290 -34.71 29.90 17.04
N ASP A 291 -33.53 30.48 16.83
CA ASP A 291 -33.34 31.86 16.36
C ASP A 291 -33.02 31.95 14.85
N VAL A 292 -33.24 30.84 14.13
CA VAL A 292 -32.88 30.68 12.72
C VAL A 292 -34.12 30.36 11.88
N VAL A 293 -34.26 31.06 10.76
CA VAL A 293 -35.28 30.81 9.74
C VAL A 293 -34.80 29.70 8.82
N LYS A 294 -35.40 28.52 8.92
CA LYS A 294 -35.10 27.39 8.05
C LYS A 294 -35.89 27.49 6.73
N VAL A 295 -35.19 27.59 5.61
CA VAL A 295 -35.76 27.39 4.27
C VAL A 295 -35.37 26.02 3.73
N VAL A 296 -35.84 25.65 2.53
CA VAL A 296 -35.67 24.30 1.97
C VAL A 296 -34.19 23.91 1.84
N CYS A 297 -33.35 24.85 1.40
CA CYS A 297 -31.93 24.63 1.11
C CYS A 297 -30.99 24.96 2.27
N HIS A 298 -31.26 26.05 2.99
CA HIS A 298 -30.32 26.65 3.95
C HIS A 298 -31.04 27.25 5.15
N SER A 299 -30.26 27.72 6.11
CA SER A 299 -30.73 28.35 7.35
C SER A 299 -30.19 29.78 7.43
N TYR A 300 -31.04 30.73 7.83
CA TYR A 300 -30.68 32.16 7.93
C TYR A 300 -31.00 32.70 9.31
N CYS A 301 -30.10 33.50 9.90
CA CYS A 301 -30.50 34.34 11.04
C CYS A 301 -31.57 35.34 10.61
N ASN A 302 -32.37 35.83 11.57
CA ASN A 302 -33.51 36.70 11.26
C ASN A 302 -33.10 37.95 10.46
N GLU A 303 -32.01 38.61 10.85
CA GLU A 303 -31.51 39.81 10.18
C GLU A 303 -31.11 39.55 8.73
N CYS A 304 -30.36 38.47 8.47
CA CYS A 304 -29.96 38.09 7.12
C CYS A 304 -31.16 37.70 6.26
N PHE A 305 -32.17 37.04 6.84
CA PHE A 305 -33.41 36.72 6.15
C PHE A 305 -34.19 37.99 5.77
N VAL A 306 -34.33 38.96 6.68
CA VAL A 306 -34.97 40.25 6.39
C VAL A 306 -34.23 41.02 5.30
N ARG A 307 -32.89 41.02 5.32
CA ARG A 307 -32.07 41.65 4.28
C ARG A 307 -32.26 41.01 2.91
N LEU A 308 -32.31 39.68 2.84
CA LEU A 308 -32.58 38.93 1.60
C LEU A 308 -33.93 39.34 0.99
N ILE A 309 -34.99 39.40 1.81
CA ILE A 309 -36.32 39.81 1.32
C ILE A 309 -36.35 41.28 0.93
N THR A 310 -35.67 42.15 1.68
CA THR A 310 -35.59 43.57 1.36
C THR A 310 -34.91 43.81 0.00
N ALA A 311 -33.81 43.09 -0.29
CA ALA A 311 -33.14 43.14 -1.58
C ALA A 311 -34.05 42.66 -2.73
N ALA A 312 -34.77 41.55 -2.51
CA ALA A 312 -35.74 41.03 -3.47
C ALA A 312 -36.91 41.99 -3.71
N CYS A 313 -37.32 42.79 -2.72
CA CYS A 313 -38.33 43.85 -2.87
C CYS A 313 -37.81 45.13 -3.53
N ALA A 314 -36.48 45.32 -3.58
CA ALA A 314 -35.86 46.48 -4.19
C ALA A 314 -35.62 46.27 -5.69
N ASN A 315 -35.31 45.04 -6.11
CA ASN A 315 -34.95 44.70 -7.49
C ASN A 315 -35.90 43.67 -8.10
N GLU A 316 -36.58 44.03 -9.18
CA GLU A 316 -37.49 43.12 -9.88
C GLU A 316 -36.80 41.85 -10.43
N GLN A 317 -35.52 41.94 -10.81
CA GLN A 317 -34.73 40.78 -11.27
C GLN A 317 -34.52 39.72 -10.17
N GLN A 318 -34.59 40.12 -8.90
CA GLN A 318 -34.41 39.24 -7.74
C GLN A 318 -35.77 38.73 -7.22
N TRP A 319 -36.86 39.04 -7.93
CA TRP A 319 -38.20 38.56 -7.65
C TRP A 319 -38.50 37.28 -8.46
N PRO A 320 -39.17 36.27 -7.88
CA PRO A 320 -39.51 36.10 -6.46
C PRO A 320 -38.27 35.82 -5.60
N PRO A 321 -38.31 36.04 -4.26
CA PRO A 321 -37.20 35.72 -3.38
C PRO A 321 -36.83 34.23 -3.45
N LYS A 322 -35.54 33.94 -3.70
CA LYS A 322 -35.02 32.57 -3.81
C LYS A 322 -33.84 32.37 -2.86
N CYS A 323 -33.71 31.14 -2.36
CA CYS A 323 -32.47 30.63 -1.78
C CYS A 323 -31.90 29.64 -2.81
N CYS A 324 -30.72 29.91 -3.35
CA CYS A 324 -30.12 29.17 -4.45
C CYS A 324 -31.09 29.09 -5.65
N LEU A 325 -31.59 27.89 -5.98
CA LEU A 325 -32.54 27.65 -7.07
C LEU A 325 -33.99 27.49 -6.57
N ASN A 326 -34.24 27.53 -5.26
CA ASN A 326 -35.56 27.28 -4.67
C ASN A 326 -36.26 28.59 -4.31
N GLN A 327 -37.50 28.77 -4.79
CA GLN A 327 -38.36 29.90 -4.39
C GLN A 327 -38.77 29.78 -2.92
N ILE A 328 -38.66 30.87 -2.16
CA ILE A 328 -39.05 30.90 -0.76
C ILE A 328 -40.56 31.10 -0.69
N PRO A 329 -41.33 30.22 -0.02
CA PRO A 329 -42.78 30.35 0.06
C PRO A 329 -43.21 31.68 0.68
N PHE A 330 -44.14 32.38 0.04
CA PHE A 330 -44.62 33.70 0.50
C PHE A 330 -45.15 33.71 1.94
N ARG A 331 -45.73 32.60 2.40
CA ARG A 331 -46.18 32.46 3.80
C ARG A 331 -45.01 32.51 4.79
N THR A 332 -43.90 31.87 4.45
CA THR A 332 -42.66 31.88 5.26
C THR A 332 -42.08 33.28 5.28
N VAL A 333 -42.06 33.97 4.13
CA VAL A 333 -41.62 35.37 4.04
C VAL A 333 -42.47 36.26 4.96
N LEU A 334 -43.80 36.25 4.82
CA LEU A 334 -44.70 37.08 5.62
C LEU A 334 -44.67 36.78 7.13
N HIS A 335 -44.28 35.58 7.54
CA HIS A 335 -44.19 35.22 8.96
C HIS A 335 -42.97 35.84 9.64
N HIS A 336 -41.83 35.89 8.94
CA HIS A 336 -40.53 36.23 9.54
C HIS A 336 -40.04 37.66 9.24
N ILE A 337 -40.75 38.45 8.44
CA ILE A 337 -40.40 39.86 8.16
C ILE A 337 -41.15 40.86 9.06
N PRO A 338 -40.58 42.05 9.32
CA PRO A 338 -41.25 43.12 10.07
C PRO A 338 -42.46 43.68 9.31
N THR A 339 -43.42 44.26 10.04
CA THR A 339 -44.71 44.74 9.51
C THR A 339 -44.59 45.78 8.39
N ASP A 340 -43.56 46.63 8.44
CA ASP A 340 -43.34 47.67 7.43
C ASP A 340 -42.90 47.06 6.09
N LEU A 341 -42.09 45.99 6.15
CA LEU A 341 -41.67 45.23 4.97
C LEU A 341 -42.81 44.36 4.42
N LYS A 342 -43.79 43.95 5.24
CA LYS A 342 -44.95 43.17 4.75
C LYS A 342 -45.77 43.97 3.75
N LYS A 343 -46.04 45.25 4.01
CA LYS A 343 -46.83 46.11 3.12
C LYS A 343 -46.15 46.29 1.77
N THR A 344 -44.86 46.64 1.79
CA THR A 344 -44.08 46.81 0.56
C THR A 344 -43.95 45.48 -0.19
N PHE A 345 -43.76 44.35 0.51
CA PHE A 345 -43.75 43.02 -0.10
C PHE A 345 -45.07 42.69 -0.82
N GLU A 346 -46.21 43.00 -0.22
CA GLU A 346 -47.53 42.74 -0.83
C GLU A 346 -47.81 43.65 -2.03
N GLU A 347 -47.41 44.92 -1.96
CA GLU A 347 -47.49 45.87 -3.09
C GLU A 347 -46.64 45.40 -4.26
N ARG A 348 -45.35 45.10 -4.01
CA ARG A 348 -44.43 44.58 -5.04
C ARG A 348 -44.91 43.25 -5.60
N ARG A 349 -45.43 42.34 -4.77
CA ARG A 349 -46.03 41.09 -5.24
C ARG A 349 -47.17 41.35 -6.21
N SER A 350 -48.07 42.27 -5.89
CA SER A 350 -49.23 42.56 -6.75
C SER A 350 -48.86 43.07 -8.14
N GLU A 351 -47.68 43.70 -8.27
CA GLU A 351 -47.16 44.22 -9.54
C GLU A 351 -46.24 43.23 -10.26
N TRP A 352 -45.27 42.66 -9.55
CA TRP A 352 -44.20 41.83 -10.13
C TRP A 352 -44.60 40.37 -10.35
N GLU A 353 -45.70 39.90 -9.77
CA GLU A 353 -46.29 38.60 -10.09
C GLU A 353 -46.94 38.58 -11.48
N VAL A 354 -47.36 39.74 -12.01
CA VAL A 354 -47.87 39.86 -13.38
C VAL A 354 -46.67 39.95 -14.33
N PRO A 355 -46.58 39.15 -15.42
CA PRO A 355 -45.50 39.29 -16.41
C PRO A 355 -45.46 40.69 -17.04
N ILE A 356 -44.26 41.22 -17.32
CA ILE A 356 -44.06 42.57 -17.93
C ILE A 356 -44.96 42.79 -19.16
N ALA A 357 -45.09 41.77 -20.02
CA ALA A 357 -45.90 41.83 -21.23
C ALA A 357 -47.40 42.10 -20.96
N GLU A 358 -47.91 41.63 -19.83
CA GLU A 358 -49.33 41.68 -19.45
C GLU A 358 -49.65 42.87 -18.54
N ARG A 359 -48.63 43.60 -18.05
CA ARG A 359 -48.83 44.78 -17.21
C ARG A 359 -49.40 45.94 -18.01
N VAL A 360 -50.58 46.40 -17.60
CA VAL A 360 -51.24 47.59 -18.16
C VAL A 360 -51.25 48.70 -17.13
N TYR A 361 -50.52 49.76 -17.40
CA TYR A 361 -50.48 50.95 -16.56
C TYR A 361 -51.54 51.97 -16.98
N CYS A 362 -51.98 52.80 -16.03
CA CYS A 362 -52.83 53.94 -16.35
C CYS A 362 -52.08 54.93 -17.26
N HIS A 363 -52.70 55.35 -18.37
CA HIS A 363 -52.08 56.27 -19.34
C HIS A 363 -51.87 57.69 -18.78
N VAL A 364 -52.60 58.05 -17.71
CA VAL A 364 -52.46 59.35 -17.03
C VAL A 364 -51.17 59.32 -16.21
N PRO A 365 -50.17 60.18 -16.50
CA PRO A 365 -48.86 60.17 -15.83
C PRO A 365 -48.95 60.33 -14.30
N GLU A 366 -49.86 61.20 -13.84
CA GLU A 366 -50.12 61.46 -12.41
C GLU A 366 -50.72 60.26 -11.68
N CYS A 367 -51.38 59.34 -12.40
CA CYS A 367 -51.96 58.14 -11.83
C CYS A 367 -51.01 56.96 -11.93
N SER A 368 -50.51 56.66 -13.15
CA SER A 368 -49.52 55.62 -13.52
C SER A 368 -49.61 54.25 -12.82
N ALA A 369 -50.71 53.98 -12.11
CA ALA A 369 -50.90 52.79 -11.32
C ALA A 369 -51.10 51.57 -12.22
N LEU A 370 -50.57 50.43 -11.80
CA LEU A 370 -50.85 49.16 -12.44
C LEU A 370 -52.35 48.86 -12.32
N ILE A 371 -53.00 48.59 -13.46
CA ILE A 371 -54.40 48.21 -13.49
C ILE A 371 -54.50 46.69 -13.25
N PRO A 372 -55.16 46.23 -12.17
CA PRO A 372 -55.29 44.81 -11.91
C PRO A 372 -56.02 44.10 -13.06
N PRO A 373 -55.69 42.83 -13.36
CA PRO A 373 -56.36 42.08 -14.44
C PRO A 373 -57.89 42.06 -14.33
N LYS A 374 -58.43 42.09 -13.11
CA LYS A 374 -59.88 42.16 -12.82
C LYS A 374 -60.56 43.41 -13.38
N ASN A 375 -59.82 44.51 -13.55
CA ASN A 375 -60.32 45.78 -14.08
C ASN A 375 -60.00 45.97 -15.57
N ILE A 376 -59.48 44.93 -16.22
CA ILE A 376 -59.21 44.89 -17.65
C ILE A 376 -60.38 44.19 -18.35
N ASN A 377 -61.08 44.93 -19.21
CA ASN A 377 -62.13 44.37 -20.05
C ASN A 377 -61.54 44.04 -21.42
N LEU A 378 -61.04 42.82 -21.59
CA LEU A 378 -60.46 42.34 -22.86
C LEU A 378 -61.46 42.45 -24.03
N ALA A 379 -62.74 42.17 -23.80
CA ALA A 379 -63.79 42.28 -24.82
C ALA A 379 -63.99 43.71 -25.36
N LYS A 380 -63.71 44.72 -24.54
CA LYS A 380 -63.77 46.14 -24.93
C LYS A 380 -62.39 46.73 -25.19
N ARG A 381 -61.32 45.94 -25.01
CA ARG A 381 -59.90 46.35 -25.09
C ARG A 381 -59.60 47.60 -24.26
N VAL A 382 -60.25 47.71 -23.09
CA VAL A 382 -60.15 48.86 -22.18
C VAL A 382 -59.85 48.39 -20.76
N ALA A 383 -58.81 48.98 -20.17
CA ALA A 383 -58.43 48.81 -18.77
C ALA A 383 -58.83 50.06 -17.97
N ARG A 384 -59.44 49.87 -16.80
CA ARG A 384 -59.89 50.98 -15.93
C ARG A 384 -59.11 51.02 -14.63
N CYS A 385 -58.47 52.15 -14.31
CA CYS A 385 -57.76 52.29 -13.03
C CYS A 385 -58.73 52.58 -11.86
N ALA A 386 -58.23 52.50 -10.63
CA ALA A 386 -59.02 52.78 -9.41
C ALA A 386 -59.60 54.21 -9.36
N GLN A 387 -58.96 55.16 -10.06
CA GLN A 387 -59.41 56.55 -10.23
C GLN A 387 -60.35 56.74 -11.45
N ASN A 388 -60.89 55.65 -12.02
CA ASN A 388 -61.80 55.62 -13.17
C ASN A 388 -61.24 56.10 -14.54
N HIS A 389 -59.94 56.33 -14.68
CA HIS A 389 -59.33 56.56 -16.00
C HIS A 389 -59.37 55.29 -16.86
N SER A 390 -59.62 55.46 -18.16
CA SER A 390 -59.73 54.34 -19.12
C SER A 390 -58.57 54.35 -20.11
N THR A 391 -57.80 53.26 -20.15
CA THR A 391 -56.63 53.05 -21.03
C THR A 391 -56.93 51.97 -22.06
N CYS A 392 -56.48 52.15 -23.31
CA CYS A 392 -56.52 51.12 -24.34
C CYS A 392 -55.47 50.04 -24.07
N THR A 393 -55.84 48.76 -24.14
CA THR A 393 -54.91 47.66 -23.85
C THR A 393 -53.88 47.38 -24.95
N ILE A 394 -54.06 47.97 -26.15
CA ILE A 394 -53.17 47.75 -27.31
C ILE A 394 -52.11 48.85 -27.39
N CYS A 395 -52.54 50.09 -27.63
CA CYS A 395 -51.64 51.24 -27.79
C CYS A 395 -51.23 51.89 -26.45
N ARG A 396 -51.76 51.41 -25.32
CA ARG A 396 -51.47 51.93 -23.96
C ARG A 396 -51.79 53.43 -23.77
N ARG A 397 -52.61 54.02 -24.65
CA ARG A 397 -53.06 55.42 -24.70
C ARG A 397 -54.49 55.60 -24.16
N PRO A 398 -55.05 56.82 -24.07
CA PRO A 398 -56.44 57.02 -23.65
C PRO A 398 -57.41 56.16 -24.46
N ALA A 399 -58.39 55.55 -23.80
CA ALA A 399 -59.35 54.66 -24.47
C ALA A 399 -60.09 55.36 -25.63
N HIS A 400 -60.10 54.74 -26.81
CA HIS A 400 -60.67 55.33 -28.05
C HIS A 400 -62.18 55.07 -28.25
N GLY A 401 -62.89 54.63 -27.21
CA GLY A 401 -64.34 54.40 -27.26
C GLY A 401 -64.72 53.26 -28.23
N LYS A 402 -65.57 53.57 -29.23
CA LYS A 402 -66.00 52.62 -30.28
C LYS A 402 -65.07 52.59 -31.50
N ASN A 403 -64.00 53.38 -31.52
CA ASN A 403 -63.08 53.42 -32.65
C ASN A 403 -62.02 52.33 -32.54
N GLU A 404 -61.65 51.73 -33.68
CA GLU A 404 -60.57 50.75 -33.81
C GLU A 404 -59.21 51.40 -33.48
N CYS A 405 -58.29 50.64 -32.89
CA CYS A 405 -56.97 51.15 -32.51
C CYS A 405 -56.06 51.27 -33.75
N PRO A 406 -55.47 52.43 -34.04
CA PRO A 406 -54.64 52.64 -35.24
C PRO A 406 -53.27 51.93 -35.16
N GLU A 407 -52.78 51.64 -33.96
CA GLU A 407 -51.49 50.97 -33.71
C GLU A 407 -51.65 49.44 -33.55
N ASP A 408 -52.80 48.87 -33.89
CA ASP A 408 -53.01 47.43 -33.88
C ASP A 408 -52.33 46.80 -35.11
N GLN A 409 -51.15 46.21 -34.90
CA GLN A 409 -50.34 45.61 -35.96
C GLN A 409 -51.07 44.44 -36.65
N GLU A 410 -51.74 43.57 -35.90
CA GLU A 410 -52.47 42.42 -36.47
C GLU A 410 -53.62 42.89 -37.37
N MET A 411 -54.32 43.95 -36.96
CA MET A 411 -55.34 44.58 -37.77
C MET A 411 -54.77 45.28 -39.00
N ASN A 412 -53.61 45.94 -38.90
CA ASN A 412 -52.94 46.54 -40.04
C ASN A 412 -52.50 45.48 -41.06
N MET A 413 -51.96 44.35 -40.61
CA MET A 413 -51.66 43.20 -41.47
C MET A 413 -52.92 42.64 -42.14
N THR A 414 -54.00 42.51 -41.38
CA THR A 414 -55.30 42.06 -41.91
C THR A 414 -55.88 43.04 -42.93
N ASN A 415 -55.69 44.35 -42.74
CA ASN A 415 -56.09 45.39 -43.68
C ASN A 415 -55.26 45.35 -44.97
N MET A 416 -53.94 45.18 -44.87
CA MET A 416 -53.08 45.00 -46.05
C MET A 416 -53.48 43.76 -46.85
N LEU A 417 -53.70 42.63 -46.16
CA LEU A 417 -54.21 41.42 -46.78
C LEU A 417 -55.58 41.64 -47.45
N ALA A 418 -56.48 42.35 -46.78
CA ALA A 418 -57.78 42.70 -47.34
C ALA A 418 -57.67 43.58 -48.59
N GLU A 419 -56.75 44.54 -48.63
CA GLU A 419 -56.50 45.38 -49.80
C GLU A 419 -55.93 44.57 -50.97
N GLU A 420 -54.96 43.71 -50.68
CA GLU A 420 -54.34 42.81 -51.65
C GLU A 420 -55.38 41.83 -52.24
N GLU A 421 -56.24 41.25 -51.40
CA GLU A 421 -57.35 40.35 -51.81
C GLU A 421 -58.57 41.08 -52.39
N GLY A 422 -58.60 42.41 -52.33
CA GLY A 422 -59.72 43.23 -52.82
C GLY A 422 -61.00 43.11 -51.97
N TRP A 423 -60.88 42.70 -50.71
CA TRP A 423 -61.97 42.68 -49.73
C TRP A 423 -62.41 44.11 -49.38
N LYS A 424 -63.70 44.28 -49.12
CA LYS A 424 -64.28 45.59 -48.78
C LYS A 424 -64.95 45.58 -47.42
N ARG A 425 -64.85 46.68 -46.69
CA ARG A 425 -65.53 46.83 -45.39
C ARG A 425 -66.97 47.25 -45.59
N CYS A 426 -67.89 46.60 -44.88
CA CYS A 426 -69.28 47.03 -44.83
C CYS A 426 -69.40 48.41 -44.15
N SER A 427 -70.08 49.37 -44.77
CA SER A 427 -70.24 50.72 -44.21
C SER A 427 -71.09 50.79 -42.93
N GLN A 428 -71.90 49.76 -42.65
CA GLN A 428 -72.72 49.71 -41.44
C GLN A 428 -72.03 48.99 -40.28
N CYS A 429 -71.49 47.78 -40.51
CA CYS A 429 -70.91 46.96 -39.43
C CYS A 429 -69.39 46.78 -39.50
N ARG A 430 -68.72 47.40 -40.49
CA ARG A 430 -67.26 47.37 -40.74
C ARG A 430 -66.62 46.00 -40.95
N ALA A 431 -67.41 44.94 -40.97
CA ALA A 431 -66.93 43.59 -41.30
C ALA A 431 -66.30 43.59 -42.70
N LEU A 432 -65.17 42.89 -42.85
CA LEU A 432 -64.58 42.60 -44.15
C LEU A 432 -65.48 41.62 -44.91
N VAL A 433 -65.79 41.97 -46.15
CA VAL A 433 -66.65 41.21 -47.05
C VAL A 433 -65.85 40.89 -48.30
N GLU A 434 -65.79 39.60 -48.61
CA GLU A 434 -65.24 39.09 -49.86
C GLU A 434 -66.34 39.09 -50.94
N HIS A 435 -65.98 39.45 -52.18
CA HIS A 435 -66.89 39.37 -53.32
C HIS A 435 -66.80 38.02 -54.02
N ARG A 436 -67.88 37.24 -53.98
CA ARG A 436 -67.98 35.94 -54.68
C ARG A 436 -69.03 35.91 -55.80
N GLU A 437 -69.82 36.97 -55.94
CA GLU A 437 -70.97 37.01 -56.84
C GLU A 437 -70.65 37.71 -58.18
N ALA A 438 -71.57 37.63 -59.13
CA ALA A 438 -71.43 38.27 -60.45
C ALA A 438 -71.96 39.70 -60.51
N CYS A 439 -72.71 40.17 -59.50
CA CYS A 439 -73.30 41.51 -59.46
C CYS A 439 -72.52 42.46 -58.53
N GLN A 440 -72.64 43.77 -58.70
CA GLN A 440 -72.10 44.76 -57.75
C GLN A 440 -72.84 44.83 -56.43
N HIS A 441 -74.09 44.37 -56.41
CA HIS A 441 -74.90 44.32 -55.20
C HIS A 441 -74.27 43.32 -54.24
N MET A 442 -74.13 43.72 -52.98
CA MET A 442 -73.67 42.86 -51.92
C MET A 442 -74.54 43.07 -50.69
N THR A 443 -74.94 41.97 -50.04
CA THR A 443 -75.67 42.01 -48.78
C THR A 443 -74.75 41.54 -47.67
N CYS A 444 -74.42 42.42 -46.73
CA CYS A 444 -73.62 42.05 -45.58
C CYS A 444 -74.42 41.15 -44.63
N ARG A 445 -73.74 40.34 -43.80
CA ARG A 445 -74.37 39.52 -42.73
C ARG A 445 -75.21 40.35 -41.75
N CYS A 446 -74.95 41.65 -41.61
CA CYS A 446 -75.77 42.56 -40.80
C CYS A 446 -77.07 43.02 -41.48
N GLY A 447 -77.35 42.56 -42.71
CA GLY A 447 -78.51 42.95 -43.51
C GLY A 447 -78.30 44.20 -44.37
N TYR A 448 -77.17 44.90 -44.23
CA TYR A 448 -76.87 46.09 -45.03
C TYR A 448 -76.58 45.74 -46.49
N GLN A 449 -77.34 46.35 -47.41
CA GLN A 449 -77.13 46.20 -48.84
C GLN A 449 -76.31 47.37 -49.39
N PHE A 450 -75.21 47.08 -50.08
CA PHE A 450 -74.27 48.08 -50.58
C PHE A 450 -73.70 47.72 -51.94
N CYS A 451 -73.18 48.72 -52.67
CA CYS A 451 -72.41 48.51 -53.89
C CYS A 451 -70.96 48.14 -53.53
N TYR A 452 -70.45 47.02 -54.04
CA TYR A 452 -69.10 46.55 -53.73
C TYR A 452 -67.99 47.44 -54.31
N VAL A 453 -68.26 48.20 -55.37
CA VAL A 453 -67.29 49.13 -55.98
C VAL A 453 -67.01 50.32 -55.06
N CYS A 454 -68.05 51.01 -54.59
CA CYS A 454 -67.91 52.26 -53.84
C CYS A 454 -68.32 52.19 -52.36
N CYS A 455 -68.73 51.01 -51.87
CA CYS A 455 -69.18 50.76 -50.49
C CYS A 455 -70.39 51.59 -50.00
N ARG A 456 -71.09 52.31 -50.89
CA ARG A 456 -72.28 53.10 -50.53
C ARG A 456 -73.54 52.24 -50.53
N ARG A 457 -74.60 52.73 -49.88
CA ARG A 457 -75.91 52.06 -49.83
C ARG A 457 -76.36 51.68 -51.25
N TRP A 458 -76.92 50.49 -51.40
CA TRP A 458 -77.38 50.02 -52.71
C TRP A 458 -78.34 51.01 -53.38
N CYS A 459 -78.27 51.11 -54.71
CA CYS A 459 -79.00 52.09 -55.55
C CYS A 459 -78.74 53.58 -55.26
N THR A 460 -77.69 53.94 -54.50
CA THR A 460 -77.30 55.35 -54.27
C THR A 460 -76.08 55.82 -55.08
N CYS A 461 -75.54 54.95 -55.93
CA CYS A 461 -74.35 55.20 -56.76
C CYS A 461 -74.60 54.85 -58.22
N SER A 462 -73.82 55.43 -59.13
CA SER A 462 -73.83 55.18 -60.58
C SER A 462 -72.71 54.23 -61.05
N CYS A 463 -72.22 53.35 -60.16
CA CYS A 463 -71.12 52.44 -60.47
C CYS A 463 -71.50 51.43 -61.56
N THR A 464 -70.56 51.09 -62.46
CA THR A 464 -70.81 50.23 -63.63
C THR A 464 -70.15 48.86 -63.52
N MET A 465 -70.70 47.85 -64.19
CA MET A 465 -70.16 46.48 -64.12
C MET A 465 -68.70 46.41 -64.61
N ALA A 466 -68.32 47.34 -65.50
CA ALA A 466 -66.93 47.55 -65.91
C ALA A 466 -66.01 47.89 -64.72
N GLN A 467 -66.42 48.84 -63.86
CA GLN A 467 -65.63 49.22 -62.67
C GLN A 467 -65.48 48.08 -61.66
N LEU A 468 -66.48 47.20 -61.54
CA LEU A 468 -66.37 46.00 -60.72
C LEU A 468 -65.36 45.00 -61.32
N THR A 469 -65.38 44.85 -62.64
CA THR A 469 -64.46 43.96 -63.37
C THR A 469 -63.02 44.44 -63.24
N GLU A 470 -62.78 45.75 -63.40
CA GLU A 470 -61.47 46.37 -63.18
C GLU A 470 -60.95 46.12 -61.75
N LEU A 471 -61.81 46.25 -60.74
CA LEU A 471 -61.45 46.00 -59.34
C LEU A 471 -61.07 44.54 -59.09
N LYS A 472 -61.77 43.59 -59.71
CA LYS A 472 -61.44 42.15 -59.65
C LYS A 472 -60.12 41.84 -60.33
N VAL A 473 -59.90 42.34 -61.54
CA VAL A 473 -58.64 42.16 -62.28
C VAL A 473 -57.47 42.74 -61.48
N ALA A 474 -57.61 43.93 -60.90
CA ALA A 474 -56.57 44.53 -60.08
C ALA A 474 -56.25 43.71 -58.83
N ALA A 475 -57.26 43.09 -58.18
CA ALA A 475 -57.06 42.19 -57.05
C ALA A 475 -56.37 40.88 -57.48
N ASP A 476 -56.75 40.31 -58.62
CA ASP A 476 -56.12 39.09 -59.15
C ASP A 476 -54.66 39.30 -59.53
N VAL A 477 -54.31 40.47 -60.09
CA VAL A 477 -52.91 40.85 -60.35
C VAL A 477 -52.11 40.91 -59.04
N ARG A 478 -52.64 41.55 -57.98
CA ARG A 478 -51.98 41.60 -56.66
C ARG A 478 -51.79 40.21 -56.06
N ARG A 479 -52.79 39.33 -56.17
CA ARG A 479 -52.70 37.92 -55.73
C ARG A 479 -51.62 37.15 -56.47
N GLN A 480 -51.56 37.28 -57.80
CA GLN A 480 -50.55 36.58 -58.61
C GLN A 480 -49.15 37.08 -58.27
N GLU A 481 -48.96 38.38 -58.08
CA GLU A 481 -47.68 38.96 -57.71
C GLU A 481 -47.21 38.52 -56.32
N ARG A 482 -48.11 38.46 -55.32
CA ARG A 482 -47.79 37.91 -53.99
C ARG A 482 -47.32 36.46 -54.11
N ARG A 483 -48.05 35.60 -54.81
CA ARG A 483 -47.68 34.19 -55.00
C ARG A 483 -46.33 34.03 -55.71
N ARG A 484 -46.04 34.91 -56.68
CA ARG A 484 -44.75 34.93 -57.38
C ARG A 484 -43.61 35.27 -56.42
N ARG A 485 -43.79 36.29 -55.59
CA ARG A 485 -42.81 36.71 -54.58
C ARG A 485 -42.59 35.61 -53.52
N GLU A 486 -43.67 35.03 -52.98
CA GLU A 486 -43.60 33.93 -52.02
C GLU A 486 -42.87 32.71 -52.61
N ALA A 487 -43.11 32.39 -53.89
CA ALA A 487 -42.41 31.30 -54.57
C ALA A 487 -40.90 31.60 -54.72
N GLN A 488 -40.53 32.84 -55.08
CA GLN A 488 -39.12 33.27 -55.16
C GLN A 488 -38.43 33.19 -53.80
N GLU A 489 -39.04 33.77 -52.76
CA GLU A 489 -38.53 33.73 -51.38
C GLU A 489 -38.40 32.28 -50.89
N SER A 490 -39.34 31.38 -51.23
CA SER A 490 -39.27 29.97 -50.85
C SER A 490 -38.11 29.21 -51.50
N GLU A 491 -37.75 29.56 -52.74
CA GLU A 491 -36.66 28.92 -53.46
C GLU A 491 -35.31 29.45 -52.97
N GLU A 492 -35.21 30.76 -52.71
CA GLU A 492 -34.02 31.37 -52.09
C GLU A 492 -33.77 30.78 -50.70
N LEU A 493 -34.80 30.64 -49.86
CA LEU A 493 -34.68 30.00 -48.55
C LEU A 493 -34.20 28.55 -48.65
N ARG A 494 -34.69 27.77 -49.62
CA ARG A 494 -34.20 26.40 -49.86
C ARG A 494 -32.73 26.37 -50.23
N GLN A 495 -32.28 27.28 -51.11
CA GLN A 495 -30.88 27.38 -51.51
C GLN A 495 -29.98 27.75 -50.34
N ILE A 496 -30.40 28.72 -49.52
CA ILE A 496 -29.65 29.14 -48.31
C ILE A 496 -29.55 27.99 -47.30
N LEU A 497 -30.65 27.28 -47.03
CA LEU A 497 -30.64 26.14 -46.10
C LEU A 497 -29.71 25.01 -46.58
N ALA A 498 -29.72 24.70 -47.89
CA ALA A 498 -28.81 23.70 -48.45
C ALA A 498 -27.32 24.11 -48.33
N GLN A 499 -27.02 25.41 -48.46
CA GLN A 499 -25.67 25.93 -48.24
C GLN A 499 -25.23 25.84 -46.77
N ILE A 500 -26.15 26.11 -45.82
CA ILE A 500 -25.88 25.97 -44.39
C ILE A 500 -25.58 24.51 -44.04
N GLU A 501 -26.39 23.57 -44.52
CA GLU A 501 -26.19 22.13 -44.27
C GLU A 501 -24.83 21.63 -44.81
N GLU A 502 -24.40 22.14 -45.97
CA GLU A 502 -23.07 21.85 -46.53
C GLU A 502 -21.93 22.39 -45.65
N LEU A 503 -22.07 23.62 -45.14
CA LEU A 503 -21.07 24.23 -44.25
C LEU A 503 -21.01 23.50 -42.91
N GLU A 504 -22.15 23.20 -42.30
CA GLU A 504 -22.23 22.43 -41.05
C GLU A 504 -21.57 21.06 -41.19
N ARG A 505 -21.74 20.38 -42.34
CA ARG A 505 -21.06 19.10 -42.61
C ARG A 505 -19.54 19.25 -42.65
N ARG A 506 -19.02 20.28 -43.32
CA ARG A 506 -17.57 20.56 -43.38
C ARG A 506 -17.01 20.94 -42.01
N GLU A 507 -17.75 21.72 -41.24
CA GLU A 507 -17.36 22.08 -39.88
C GLU A 507 -17.33 20.84 -38.97
N ALA A 508 -18.32 19.95 -39.09
CA ALA A 508 -18.33 18.68 -38.36
C ALA A 508 -17.16 17.77 -38.75
N GLU A 509 -16.82 17.68 -40.04
CA GLU A 509 -15.64 16.93 -40.52
C GLU A 509 -14.34 17.50 -39.96
N ILE A 510 -14.18 18.82 -39.94
CA ILE A 510 -13.00 19.49 -39.35
C ILE A 510 -12.93 19.25 -37.83
N GLN A 511 -14.07 19.34 -37.13
CA GLN A 511 -14.13 19.08 -35.69
C GLN A 511 -13.75 17.62 -35.37
N GLU A 512 -14.22 16.67 -36.18
CA GLU A 512 -13.89 15.26 -36.02
C GLU A 512 -12.42 14.99 -36.32
N GLN A 513 -11.86 15.60 -37.37
CA GLN A 513 -10.42 15.53 -37.66
C GLN A 513 -9.57 16.11 -36.53
N HIS A 514 -9.97 17.25 -35.96
CA HIS A 514 -9.30 17.86 -34.82
C HIS A 514 -9.38 16.95 -33.58
N ARG A 515 -10.54 16.31 -33.35
CA ARG A 515 -10.73 15.34 -32.26
C ARG A 515 -9.78 14.15 -32.41
N ILE A 516 -9.70 13.55 -33.60
CA ILE A 516 -8.79 12.44 -33.90
C ILE A 516 -7.32 12.87 -33.76
N ALA A 517 -6.97 14.06 -34.25
CA ALA A 517 -5.60 14.59 -34.13
C ALA A 517 -5.17 14.75 -32.67
N MET A 518 -6.03 15.33 -31.82
CA MET A 518 -5.79 15.45 -30.38
C MET A 518 -5.67 14.09 -29.70
N GLN A 519 -6.47 13.09 -30.08
CA GLN A 519 -6.34 11.72 -29.57
C GLN A 519 -4.99 11.09 -29.95
N LYS A 520 -4.58 11.22 -31.22
CA LYS A 520 -3.27 10.73 -31.69
C LYS A 520 -2.09 11.40 -30.99
N GLU A 521 -2.15 12.70 -30.74
CA GLU A 521 -1.10 13.43 -30.01
C GLU A 521 -0.99 12.97 -28.55
N ARG A 522 -2.13 12.78 -27.87
CA ARG A 522 -2.17 12.20 -26.52
C ARG A 522 -1.57 10.79 -26.48
N ALA A 523 -1.92 9.95 -27.45
CA ALA A 523 -1.36 8.60 -27.55
C ALA A 523 0.17 8.63 -27.75
N ARG A 524 0.70 9.53 -28.58
CA ARG A 524 2.16 9.71 -28.75
C ARG A 524 2.84 10.19 -27.47
N GLY A 525 2.23 11.12 -26.74
CA GLY A 525 2.73 11.58 -25.44
C GLY A 525 2.81 10.44 -24.43
N GLU A 526 1.78 9.60 -24.35
CA GLU A 526 1.74 8.45 -23.46
C GLU A 526 2.77 7.37 -23.85
N ILE A 527 2.98 7.13 -25.16
CA ILE A 527 4.05 6.23 -25.64
C ILE A 527 5.42 6.72 -25.14
N LEU A 528 5.73 8.00 -25.32
CA LEU A 528 7.01 8.58 -24.89
C LEU A 528 7.16 8.53 -23.36
N ARG A 529 6.10 8.81 -22.61
CA ARG A 529 6.09 8.70 -21.14
C ARG A 529 6.43 7.28 -20.71
N ARG A 530 5.70 6.28 -21.22
CA ARG A 530 5.92 4.86 -20.89
C ARG A 530 7.34 4.39 -21.20
N GLN A 531 7.91 4.83 -22.32
CA GLN A 531 9.29 4.52 -22.66
C GLN A 531 10.31 5.19 -21.72
N THR A 532 10.03 6.43 -21.30
CA THR A 532 10.87 7.14 -20.34
C THR A 532 10.88 6.40 -19.00
N VAL A 533 9.71 5.93 -18.54
CA VAL A 533 9.57 5.11 -17.33
C VAL A 533 10.34 3.79 -17.48
N GLU A 534 10.14 3.06 -18.57
CA GLU A 534 10.86 1.80 -18.84
C GLU A 534 12.40 2.00 -18.81
N VAL A 535 12.92 3.04 -19.47
CA VAL A 535 14.37 3.34 -19.45
C VAL A 535 14.86 3.67 -18.04
N LYS A 536 14.07 4.43 -17.27
CA LYS A 536 14.36 4.75 -15.87
C LYS A 536 14.46 3.47 -15.03
N PHE A 537 13.47 2.57 -15.12
CA PHE A 537 13.48 1.33 -14.35
C PHE A 537 14.53 0.32 -14.81
N GLN A 538 14.87 0.28 -16.10
CA GLN A 538 16.03 -0.48 -16.58
C GLN A 538 17.35 0.02 -15.98
N GLN A 539 17.51 1.33 -15.82
CA GLN A 539 18.68 1.89 -15.14
C GLN A 539 18.71 1.51 -13.65
N LEU A 540 17.57 1.57 -12.98
CA LEU A 540 17.44 1.14 -11.58
C LEU A 540 17.73 -0.35 -11.40
N ALA A 541 17.28 -1.20 -12.33
CA ALA A 541 17.58 -2.63 -12.32
C ALA A 541 19.09 -2.90 -12.42
N ARG A 542 19.79 -2.23 -13.34
CA ARG A 542 21.27 -2.36 -13.45
C ARG A 542 22.00 -1.90 -12.18
N MET A 543 21.52 -0.82 -11.55
CA MET A 543 22.05 -0.38 -10.27
C MET A 543 21.82 -1.43 -9.17
N MET A 544 20.66 -2.08 -9.18
CA MET A 544 20.34 -3.17 -8.25
C MET A 544 21.22 -4.40 -8.50
N ASP A 545 21.48 -4.79 -9.74
CA ASP A 545 22.39 -5.89 -10.07
C ASP A 545 23.82 -5.61 -9.61
N THR A 546 24.29 -4.38 -9.82
CA THR A 546 25.61 -3.95 -9.31
C THR A 546 25.67 -4.01 -7.79
N LEU A 547 24.58 -3.62 -7.11
CA LEU A 547 24.48 -3.75 -5.66
C LEU A 547 24.54 -5.23 -5.24
N HIS A 548 23.77 -6.10 -5.91
CA HIS A 548 23.76 -7.54 -5.64
C HIS A 548 25.17 -8.14 -5.73
N GLU A 549 25.92 -7.84 -6.79
CA GLU A 549 27.32 -8.27 -6.93
C GLU A 549 28.18 -7.78 -5.76
N THR A 550 28.09 -6.49 -5.41
CA THR A 550 28.88 -5.97 -4.28
C THR A 550 28.50 -6.58 -2.93
N GLN A 551 27.23 -6.90 -2.72
CA GLN A 551 26.75 -7.52 -1.48
C GLN A 551 27.21 -8.97 -1.39
N VAL A 552 27.22 -9.72 -2.51
CA VAL A 552 27.80 -11.06 -2.57
C VAL A 552 29.27 -11.01 -2.16
N ASP A 553 30.06 -10.11 -2.75
CA ASP A 553 31.48 -9.98 -2.40
C ASP A 553 31.70 -9.63 -0.90
N ILE A 554 30.81 -8.80 -0.31
CA ILE A 554 30.90 -8.44 1.11
C ILE A 554 30.62 -9.65 2.00
N VAL A 555 29.58 -10.43 1.67
CA VAL A 555 29.19 -11.61 2.43
C VAL A 555 30.26 -12.69 2.31
N GLU A 556 30.76 -12.98 1.11
CA GLU A 556 31.84 -13.96 0.90
C GLU A 556 33.11 -13.60 1.68
N ARG A 557 33.53 -12.32 1.65
CA ARG A 557 34.67 -11.84 2.45
C ARG A 557 34.45 -12.03 3.95
N GLN A 558 33.22 -11.83 4.43
CA GLN A 558 32.90 -12.06 5.84
C GLN A 558 32.95 -13.56 6.19
N GLN A 559 32.44 -14.42 5.30
CA GLN A 559 32.46 -15.88 5.49
C GLN A 559 33.88 -16.44 5.51
N GLU A 560 34.75 -15.96 4.62
CA GLU A 560 36.17 -16.29 4.62
C GLU A 560 36.84 -15.84 5.92
N ALA A 561 36.57 -14.61 6.38
CA ALA A 561 37.09 -14.10 7.65
C ALA A 561 36.63 -14.97 8.84
N ASP A 562 35.33 -15.25 8.96
CA ASP A 562 34.75 -16.11 10.00
C ASP A 562 35.41 -17.52 9.98
N GLY A 563 35.67 -18.07 8.79
CA GLY A 563 36.37 -19.35 8.62
C GLY A 563 37.84 -19.31 9.06
N THR A 564 38.56 -18.24 8.72
CA THR A 564 39.95 -18.04 9.15
C THR A 564 40.06 -17.83 10.66
N ASP A 565 39.13 -17.06 11.25
CA ASP A 565 39.08 -16.82 12.68
C ASP A 565 38.80 -18.14 13.42
N LEU A 566 37.87 -18.97 12.93
CA LEU A 566 37.60 -20.28 13.52
C LEU A 566 38.83 -21.22 13.46
N ALA A 567 39.52 -21.26 12.31
CA ALA A 567 40.71 -22.09 12.14
C ALA A 567 41.87 -21.62 13.02
N THR A 568 42.08 -20.31 13.16
CA THR A 568 43.12 -19.76 14.05
C THR A 568 42.80 -20.02 15.51
N ASP A 569 41.54 -19.87 15.92
CA ASP A 569 41.06 -20.21 17.27
C ASP A 569 41.28 -21.70 17.59
N ALA A 570 41.01 -22.58 16.64
CA ALA A 570 41.23 -24.02 16.79
C ALA A 570 42.72 -24.34 16.96
N ALA A 571 43.57 -23.81 16.09
CA ALA A 571 45.02 -23.98 16.18
C ALA A 571 45.58 -23.45 17.52
N ASN A 572 45.09 -22.30 17.99
CA ASN A 572 45.47 -21.73 19.28
C ASN A 572 45.07 -22.62 20.46
N LYS A 573 43.85 -23.18 20.43
CA LYS A 573 43.35 -24.10 21.48
C LYS A 573 44.09 -25.44 21.46
N GLU A 574 44.36 -25.99 20.28
CA GLU A 574 45.16 -27.22 20.12
C GLU A 574 46.59 -27.02 20.61
N ALA A 575 47.25 -25.92 20.25
CA ALA A 575 48.59 -25.59 20.72
C ALA A 575 48.63 -25.30 22.23
N ALA A 576 47.60 -24.68 22.81
CA ALA A 576 47.48 -24.50 24.25
C ALA A 576 47.35 -25.85 24.97
N LEU A 577 46.48 -26.74 24.49
CA LEU A 577 46.31 -28.07 25.06
C LEU A 577 47.60 -28.90 24.92
N ALA A 578 48.27 -28.85 23.77
CA ALA A 578 49.53 -29.56 23.55
C ALA A 578 50.62 -29.12 24.55
N ARG A 579 50.78 -27.81 24.78
CA ARG A 579 51.73 -27.29 25.78
C ARG A 579 51.40 -27.72 27.20
N GLU A 580 50.12 -27.74 27.57
CA GLU A 580 49.68 -28.23 28.89
C GLU A 580 49.98 -29.73 29.05
N GLN A 581 49.72 -30.52 28.01
CA GLN A 581 50.02 -31.95 27.97
C GLN A 581 51.53 -32.23 28.07
N GLU A 582 52.36 -31.50 27.31
CA GLU A 582 53.83 -31.60 27.38
C GLU A 582 54.37 -31.27 28.77
N ALA A 583 53.89 -30.20 29.39
CA ALA A 583 54.29 -29.81 30.74
C ALA A 583 53.88 -30.86 31.79
N GLU A 584 52.69 -31.45 31.64
CA GLU A 584 52.22 -32.49 32.54
C GLU A 584 52.99 -33.81 32.37
N LEU A 585 53.31 -34.23 31.14
CA LEU A 585 54.15 -35.40 30.88
C LEU A 585 55.55 -35.21 31.45
N ALA A 586 56.18 -34.05 31.23
CA ALA A 586 57.48 -33.74 31.82
C ALA A 586 57.44 -33.81 33.36
N GLY A 587 56.38 -33.29 33.98
CA GLY A 587 56.19 -33.38 35.43
C GLY A 587 55.95 -34.81 35.94
N ILE A 588 55.33 -35.69 35.14
CA ILE A 588 55.19 -37.11 35.47
C ILE A 588 56.53 -37.82 35.34
N GLU A 589 57.27 -37.60 34.26
CA GLU A 589 58.60 -38.18 34.07
C GLU A 589 59.56 -37.81 35.20
N GLU A 590 59.55 -36.54 35.65
CA GLU A 590 60.31 -36.09 36.81
C GLU A 590 59.89 -36.82 38.10
N LYS A 591 58.58 -36.99 38.33
CA LYS A 591 58.07 -37.77 39.47
C LYS A 591 58.48 -39.24 39.42
N ILE A 592 58.48 -39.85 38.23
CA ILE A 592 58.93 -41.23 38.05
C ILE A 592 60.42 -41.34 38.34
N ALA A 593 61.25 -40.44 37.80
CA ALA A 593 62.68 -40.42 38.01
C ALA A 593 63.05 -40.25 39.50
N THR A 594 62.44 -39.27 40.18
CA THR A 594 62.66 -39.01 41.61
C THR A 594 62.22 -40.20 42.48
N ARG A 595 61.01 -40.73 42.27
CA ARG A 595 60.51 -41.89 43.03
C ARG A 595 61.34 -43.16 42.81
N THR A 596 61.83 -43.36 41.59
CA THR A 596 62.69 -44.52 41.25
C THR A 596 64.06 -44.37 41.91
N ALA A 597 64.68 -43.18 41.84
CA ALA A 597 65.94 -42.90 42.52
C ALA A 597 65.83 -43.05 44.04
N ASP A 598 64.74 -42.59 44.66
CA ASP A 598 64.49 -42.78 46.09
C ASP A 598 64.35 -44.26 46.47
N ALA A 599 63.73 -45.08 45.59
CA ALA A 599 63.62 -46.52 45.80
C ALA A 599 64.97 -47.23 45.67
N GLU A 600 65.78 -46.87 44.68
CA GLU A 600 67.15 -47.37 44.50
C GLU A 600 68.05 -46.99 45.69
N ALA A 601 67.97 -45.74 46.16
CA ALA A 601 68.73 -45.27 47.32
C ALA A 601 68.34 -46.01 48.61
N ARG A 602 67.03 -46.30 48.81
CA ARG A 602 66.56 -47.15 49.91
C ARG A 602 67.14 -48.57 49.83
N ARG A 603 67.13 -49.17 48.65
CA ARG A 603 67.72 -50.49 48.40
C ARG A 603 69.22 -50.50 48.73
N ASP A 604 69.95 -49.50 48.27
CA ASP A 604 71.40 -49.38 48.51
C ASP A 604 71.71 -49.19 50.01
N ALA A 605 70.86 -48.45 50.74
CA ALA A 605 70.97 -48.33 52.18
C ALA A 605 70.70 -49.66 52.91
N ASP A 606 69.67 -50.41 52.50
CA ASP A 606 69.36 -51.74 53.06
C ASP A 606 70.49 -52.73 52.77
N LEU A 607 71.08 -52.68 51.57
CA LEU A 607 72.27 -53.45 51.20
C LEU A 607 73.45 -53.14 52.12
N ALA A 608 73.72 -51.86 52.40
CA ALA A 608 74.80 -51.45 53.29
C ALA A 608 74.59 -51.94 54.73
N VAL A 609 73.36 -51.87 55.24
CA VAL A 609 73.00 -52.38 56.58
C VAL A 609 73.16 -53.90 56.63
N ARG A 610 72.72 -54.62 55.60
CA ARG A 610 72.86 -56.07 55.51
C ARG A 610 74.33 -56.49 55.46
N ALA A 611 75.13 -55.89 54.59
CA ALA A 611 76.56 -56.17 54.46
C ALA A 611 77.34 -55.89 55.76
N ALA A 612 76.92 -54.90 56.56
CA ALA A 612 77.48 -54.67 57.89
C ALA A 612 77.15 -55.79 58.89
N LYS A 613 75.89 -56.27 58.88
CA LYS A 613 75.45 -57.40 59.73
C LYS A 613 76.13 -58.72 59.33
N GLU A 614 76.25 -58.97 58.03
CA GLU A 614 76.90 -60.16 57.48
C GLU A 614 78.38 -60.21 57.87
N ARG A 615 79.13 -59.10 57.72
CA ARG A 615 80.52 -59.00 58.20
C ARG A 615 80.66 -59.21 59.71
N ALA A 616 79.73 -58.67 60.51
CA ALA A 616 79.73 -58.89 61.95
C ALA A 616 79.47 -60.36 62.30
N ALA A 617 78.51 -61.01 61.63
CA ALA A 617 78.20 -62.42 61.81
C ALA A 617 79.36 -63.34 61.39
N GLU A 618 80.04 -63.03 60.28
CA GLU A 618 81.27 -63.73 59.86
C GLU A 618 82.35 -63.63 60.92
N SER A 619 82.63 -62.41 61.42
CA SER A 619 83.66 -62.19 62.46
C SER A 619 83.32 -62.87 63.78
N ASP A 620 82.05 -62.82 64.22
CA ASP A 620 81.59 -63.48 65.44
C ASP A 620 81.68 -65.02 65.32
N TYR A 621 81.39 -65.58 64.14
CA TYR A 621 81.46 -67.02 63.90
C TYR A 621 82.91 -67.51 63.79
N GLU A 622 83.77 -66.76 63.10
CA GLU A 622 85.21 -67.00 63.02
C GLU A 622 85.83 -67.02 64.42
N ALA A 623 85.57 -65.99 65.24
CA ALA A 623 86.06 -65.92 66.62
C ALA A 623 85.59 -67.10 67.49
N ARG A 624 84.35 -67.58 67.30
CA ARG A 624 83.83 -68.77 67.99
C ARG A 624 84.52 -70.05 67.53
N LEU A 625 84.78 -70.19 66.23
CA LEU A 625 85.49 -71.33 65.66
C LEU A 625 86.95 -71.35 66.15
N GLU A 626 87.65 -70.21 66.10
CA GLU A 626 89.01 -70.07 66.62
C GLU A 626 89.10 -70.44 68.10
N ALA A 627 88.17 -69.94 68.94
CA ALA A 627 88.11 -70.28 70.35
C ALA A 627 87.86 -71.78 70.59
N TYR A 628 86.95 -72.40 69.83
CA TYR A 628 86.66 -73.83 69.94
C TYR A 628 87.85 -74.71 69.57
N TRP A 629 88.55 -74.39 68.48
CA TRP A 629 89.71 -75.15 68.01
C TRP A 629 91.00 -74.86 68.79
N ALA A 630 91.11 -73.70 69.44
CA ALA A 630 92.18 -73.41 70.39
C ALA A 630 92.16 -74.33 71.63
N GLU A 631 90.98 -74.87 71.98
CA GLU A 631 90.81 -75.87 73.05
C GLU A 631 90.95 -77.33 72.56
N HIS A 632 91.11 -77.56 71.24
CA HIS A 632 91.23 -78.87 70.59
C HIS A 632 92.56 -78.99 69.79
N ASP A 633 92.65 -79.89 68.80
CA ASP A 633 93.88 -80.18 68.04
C ASP A 633 94.37 -78.98 67.19
N ALA A 634 95.35 -78.26 67.73
CA ALA A 634 95.89 -77.03 67.16
C ALA A 634 96.58 -77.20 65.79
N ALA A 635 96.96 -78.42 65.39
CA ALA A 635 97.65 -78.66 64.13
C ALA A 635 96.71 -78.69 62.91
N ALA A 636 95.42 -79.03 63.11
CA ALA A 636 94.39 -79.08 62.06
C ALA A 636 93.38 -77.92 62.13
N ALA A 637 93.46 -77.08 63.18
CA ALA A 637 92.53 -75.99 63.46
C ALA A 637 92.34 -75.00 62.29
N ALA A 638 93.42 -74.60 61.61
CA ALA A 638 93.34 -73.59 60.56
C ALA A 638 92.55 -74.04 59.33
N ASP A 639 92.76 -75.29 58.88
CA ASP A 639 92.08 -75.85 57.70
C ASP A 639 90.60 -76.11 57.97
N GLU A 640 90.24 -76.55 59.18
CA GLU A 640 88.85 -76.80 59.58
C GLU A 640 88.06 -75.50 59.83
N VAL A 641 88.70 -74.46 60.39
CA VAL A 641 88.10 -73.11 60.50
C VAL A 641 87.80 -72.55 59.11
N GLU A 642 88.76 -72.62 58.17
CA GLU A 642 88.56 -72.13 56.80
C GLU A 642 87.47 -72.92 56.05
N SER A 643 87.44 -74.24 56.18
CA SER A 643 86.39 -75.09 55.59
C SER A 643 84.99 -74.74 56.12
N ALA A 644 84.86 -74.55 57.44
CA ALA A 644 83.60 -74.14 58.07
C ALA A 644 83.19 -72.71 57.64
N MET A 645 84.14 -71.77 57.55
CA MET A 645 83.92 -70.41 57.06
C MET A 645 83.50 -70.39 55.58
N LEU A 646 84.13 -71.19 54.73
CA LEU A 646 83.76 -71.34 53.32
C LEU A 646 82.31 -71.83 53.18
N SER A 647 81.91 -72.80 54.01
CA SER A 647 80.53 -73.32 54.01
C SER A 647 79.48 -72.29 54.47
N LEU A 648 79.86 -71.36 55.36
CA LEU A 648 79.02 -70.26 55.80
C LEU A 648 78.91 -69.20 54.70
N ARG A 649 80.04 -68.74 54.16
CA ARG A 649 80.10 -67.78 53.05
C ARG A 649 79.28 -68.25 51.85
N GLN A 650 79.42 -69.52 51.43
CA GLN A 650 78.61 -70.10 50.35
C GLN A 650 77.11 -70.10 50.63
N ARG A 651 76.68 -70.27 51.89
CA ARG A 651 75.26 -70.16 52.27
C ARG A 651 74.79 -68.72 52.23
N MET A 652 75.58 -67.80 52.77
CA MET A 652 75.31 -66.36 52.76
C MET A 652 75.23 -65.82 51.32
N ASP A 653 76.14 -66.23 50.44
CA ASP A 653 76.12 -65.88 49.01
C ASP A 653 74.84 -66.33 48.30
N ARG A 654 74.35 -67.55 48.60
CA ARG A 654 73.10 -68.06 48.02
C ARG A 654 71.88 -67.28 48.51
N ASP A 655 71.85 -66.95 49.80
CA ASP A 655 70.76 -66.15 50.37
C ASP A 655 70.84 -64.69 49.90
N TYR A 656 72.04 -64.16 49.67
CA TYR A 656 72.29 -62.87 49.04
C TYR A 656 71.74 -62.84 47.62
N GLN A 657 72.08 -63.82 46.77
CA GLN A 657 71.57 -63.90 45.39
C GLN A 657 70.05 -63.95 45.33
N ARG A 658 69.41 -64.68 46.26
CA ARG A 658 67.94 -64.74 46.35
C ARG A 658 67.34 -63.40 46.77
N TRP A 659 67.95 -62.73 47.74
CA TRP A 659 67.51 -61.41 48.20
C TRP A 659 67.71 -60.34 47.10
N GLU A 660 68.83 -60.38 46.39
CA GLU A 660 69.14 -59.48 45.28
C GLU A 660 68.12 -59.66 44.13
N ALA A 661 67.81 -60.91 43.76
CA ALA A 661 66.79 -61.21 42.77
C ALA A 661 65.39 -60.72 43.20
N TRP A 662 64.98 -60.99 44.44
CA TRP A 662 63.70 -60.52 44.97
C TRP A 662 63.62 -58.98 45.01
N GLN A 663 64.68 -58.31 45.45
CA GLN A 663 64.73 -56.84 45.45
C GLN A 663 64.71 -56.24 44.05
N ALA A 664 65.37 -56.88 43.08
CA ALA A 664 65.31 -56.47 41.68
C ALA A 664 63.89 -56.60 41.12
N GLU A 665 63.21 -57.72 41.39
CA GLU A 665 61.80 -57.92 41.01
C GLU A 665 60.87 -56.88 41.65
N GLU A 666 61.05 -56.56 42.94
CA GLU A 666 60.23 -55.58 43.65
C GLU A 666 60.42 -54.16 43.07
N LEU A 667 61.67 -53.80 42.74
CA LEU A 667 62.01 -52.51 42.15
C LEU A 667 61.49 -52.39 40.72
N ASP A 668 61.55 -53.46 39.92
CA ASP A 668 60.95 -53.50 38.59
C ASP A 668 59.41 -53.44 38.66
N ALA A 669 58.77 -54.16 39.58
CA ALA A 669 57.33 -54.06 39.80
C ALA A 669 56.89 -52.65 40.20
N TYR A 670 57.71 -51.94 40.98
CA TYR A 670 57.48 -50.54 41.33
C TYR A 670 57.62 -49.61 40.11
N ARG A 671 58.66 -49.81 39.28
CA ARG A 671 58.81 -49.07 38.01
C ARG A 671 57.63 -49.29 37.08
N THR A 672 57.12 -50.52 36.96
CA THR A 672 55.95 -50.83 36.14
C THR A 672 54.72 -50.08 36.63
N LYS A 673 54.43 -50.09 37.95
CA LYS A 673 53.29 -49.32 38.50
C LYS A 673 53.37 -47.83 38.19
N LEU A 674 54.56 -47.24 38.28
CA LEU A 674 54.78 -45.84 37.93
C LEU A 674 54.59 -45.56 36.43
N GLN A 675 54.97 -46.51 35.56
CA GLN A 675 54.69 -46.42 34.12
C GLN A 675 53.19 -46.58 33.82
N ASP A 676 52.48 -47.46 34.53
CA ASP A 676 51.03 -47.61 34.38
C ASP A 676 50.30 -46.30 34.73
N GLU A 677 50.71 -45.61 35.81
CA GLU A 677 50.19 -44.27 36.16
C GLU A 677 50.39 -43.26 35.03
N ARG A 678 51.56 -43.29 34.36
CA ARG A 678 51.85 -42.45 33.19
C ARG A 678 50.94 -42.80 32.01
N THR A 679 50.81 -44.09 31.68
CA THR A 679 49.97 -44.55 30.56
C THR A 679 48.50 -44.15 30.77
N ILE A 680 47.96 -44.32 31.99
CA ILE A 680 46.59 -43.88 32.30
C ILE A 680 46.43 -42.38 32.04
N ARG A 681 47.43 -41.56 32.37
CA ARG A 681 47.35 -40.12 32.13
C ARG A 681 47.42 -39.79 30.64
N GLU A 682 48.28 -40.45 29.88
CA GLU A 682 48.39 -40.29 28.42
C GLU A 682 47.06 -40.61 27.71
N GLU A 683 46.34 -41.66 28.13
CA GLU A 683 45.01 -42.00 27.59
C GLU A 683 43.95 -40.90 27.87
N LEU A 684 44.00 -40.28 29.05
CA LEU A 684 43.14 -39.13 29.38
C LEU A 684 43.48 -37.90 28.51
N MET A 685 44.76 -37.67 28.23
CA MET A 685 45.22 -36.61 27.33
C MET A 685 44.75 -36.84 25.89
N TYR A 686 44.84 -38.07 25.39
CA TYR A 686 44.32 -38.49 24.08
C TYR A 686 42.81 -38.22 23.98
N SER A 687 42.04 -38.65 24.99
CA SER A 687 40.59 -38.42 25.06
C SER A 687 40.24 -36.92 25.12
N ALA A 688 41.05 -36.10 25.79
CA ALA A 688 40.87 -34.65 25.82
C ALA A 688 41.09 -34.00 24.45
N ARG A 689 42.11 -34.45 23.71
CA ARG A 689 42.41 -33.98 22.35
C ARG A 689 41.26 -34.32 21.39
N HIS A 690 40.76 -35.55 21.42
CA HIS A 690 39.62 -35.95 20.59
C HIS A 690 38.34 -35.14 20.88
N ARG A 691 38.05 -34.85 22.16
CA ARG A 691 36.92 -33.98 22.52
C ARG A 691 37.10 -32.53 22.05
N LEU A 692 38.34 -32.03 21.99
CA LEU A 692 38.60 -30.71 21.43
C LEU A 692 38.40 -30.72 19.92
N GLN A 693 38.93 -31.72 19.23
CA GLN A 693 38.78 -31.89 17.79
C GLN A 693 37.30 -32.03 17.39
N GLY A 694 36.53 -32.89 18.07
CA GLY A 694 35.10 -33.04 17.79
C GLY A 694 34.32 -31.73 17.96
N ARG A 695 34.63 -30.93 19.00
CA ARG A 695 34.03 -29.59 19.16
C ARG A 695 34.39 -28.65 18.01
N HIS A 696 35.60 -28.73 17.48
CA HIS A 696 36.00 -27.93 16.32
C HIS A 696 35.29 -28.39 15.05
N GLU A 697 35.18 -29.70 14.81
CA GLU A 697 34.41 -30.27 13.70
C GLU A 697 32.92 -29.84 13.77
N ASP A 698 32.30 -29.86 14.96
CA ASP A 698 30.94 -29.37 15.17
C ASP A 698 30.80 -27.88 14.83
N MET A 699 31.77 -27.05 15.25
CA MET A 699 31.78 -25.62 14.93
C MET A 699 31.98 -25.36 13.42
N GLN A 700 32.84 -26.14 12.75
CA GLN A 700 33.02 -26.04 11.31
C GLN A 700 31.76 -26.44 10.54
N ALA A 701 31.09 -27.51 10.98
CA ALA A 701 29.82 -27.94 10.39
C ALA A 701 28.72 -26.87 10.57
N GLU A 702 28.66 -26.21 11.74
CA GLU A 702 27.72 -25.11 11.97
C GLU A 702 28.02 -23.89 11.10
N LEU A 703 29.30 -23.53 10.93
CA LEU A 703 29.69 -22.46 10.02
C LEU A 703 29.29 -22.79 8.57
N ALA A 704 29.51 -24.04 8.12
CA ALA A 704 29.11 -24.48 6.79
C ALA A 704 27.58 -24.39 6.58
N ARG A 705 26.77 -24.81 7.58
CA ARG A 705 25.31 -24.64 7.54
C ARG A 705 24.91 -23.17 7.45
N ARG A 706 25.55 -22.30 8.24
CA ARG A 706 25.30 -20.86 8.20
C ARG A 706 25.63 -20.26 6.84
N VAL A 707 26.74 -20.63 6.20
CA VAL A 707 27.13 -20.15 4.86
C VAL A 707 26.06 -20.52 3.82
N VAL A 708 25.58 -21.78 3.83
CA VAL A 708 24.49 -22.23 2.95
C VAL A 708 23.22 -21.42 3.18
N ALA A 709 22.86 -21.20 4.45
CA ALA A 709 21.70 -20.40 4.81
C ALA A 709 21.82 -18.93 4.36
N GLU A 710 23.00 -18.32 4.49
CA GLU A 710 23.27 -16.96 4.05
C GLU A 710 23.13 -16.82 2.52
N HIS A 711 23.62 -17.77 1.72
CA HIS A 711 23.38 -17.79 0.27
C HIS A 711 21.90 -17.89 -0.09
N ARG A 712 21.14 -18.69 0.66
CA ARG A 712 19.70 -18.80 0.45
C ARG A 712 18.98 -17.49 0.79
N TRP A 713 19.35 -16.84 1.89
CA TRP A 713 18.85 -15.50 2.24
C TRP A 713 19.11 -14.47 1.13
N MET A 714 20.32 -14.44 0.57
CA MET A 714 20.65 -13.53 -0.54
C MET A 714 19.75 -13.77 -1.75
N ARG A 715 19.55 -15.03 -2.15
CA ARG A 715 18.69 -15.37 -3.29
C ARG A 715 17.24 -14.90 -3.07
N GLU A 716 16.66 -15.22 -1.92
CA GLU A 716 15.27 -14.85 -1.60
C GLU A 716 15.07 -13.33 -1.54
N VAL A 717 16.04 -12.60 -0.98
CA VAL A 717 16.00 -11.13 -0.92
C VAL A 717 16.19 -10.51 -2.30
N PHE A 718 17.06 -11.04 -3.15
CA PHE A 718 17.25 -10.53 -4.52
C PHE A 718 16.01 -10.74 -5.39
N VAL A 719 15.32 -11.88 -5.22
CA VAL A 719 14.03 -12.13 -5.85
C VAL A 719 12.98 -11.11 -5.37
N GLU A 720 12.88 -10.89 -4.05
CA GLU A 720 11.95 -9.92 -3.48
C GLU A 720 12.22 -8.49 -3.98
N ARG A 721 13.49 -8.10 -4.10
CA ARG A 721 13.88 -6.80 -4.66
C ARG A 721 13.41 -6.63 -6.11
N GLY A 722 13.53 -7.69 -6.92
CA GLY A 722 12.99 -7.70 -8.28
C GLY A 722 11.48 -7.50 -8.30
N VAL A 723 10.74 -8.17 -7.41
CA VAL A 723 9.29 -8.00 -7.27
C VAL A 723 8.92 -6.57 -6.85
N LEU A 724 9.61 -5.99 -5.87
CA LEU A 724 9.35 -4.63 -5.41
C LEU A 724 9.69 -3.58 -6.48
N LEU A 725 10.77 -3.78 -7.23
CA LEU A 725 11.14 -2.90 -8.34
C LEU A 725 10.11 -2.95 -9.46
N ALA A 726 9.62 -4.14 -9.82
CA ALA A 726 8.53 -4.31 -10.77
C ALA A 726 7.21 -3.67 -10.24
N ALA A 727 6.89 -3.82 -8.96
CA ALA A 727 5.71 -3.17 -8.38
C ALA A 727 5.81 -1.63 -8.44
N ALA A 728 6.99 -1.07 -8.18
CA ALA A 728 7.26 0.36 -8.31
C ALA A 728 7.14 0.85 -9.77
N GLU A 729 7.64 0.06 -10.73
CA GLU A 729 7.46 0.34 -12.17
C GLU A 729 5.99 0.37 -12.55
N ALA A 730 5.22 -0.63 -12.13
CA ALA A 730 3.78 -0.68 -12.38
C ALA A 730 3.03 0.52 -11.76
N ALA A 731 3.41 0.94 -10.55
CA ALA A 731 2.84 2.09 -9.90
C ALA A 731 3.12 3.39 -10.66
N GLU A 732 4.34 3.60 -11.18
CA GLU A 732 4.69 4.79 -11.98
C GLU A 732 4.04 4.76 -13.38
N MET A 733 3.85 3.57 -13.94
CA MET A 733 3.13 3.36 -15.20
C MET A 733 1.62 3.69 -15.07
N VAL A 734 1.01 3.48 -13.90
CA VAL A 734 -0.42 3.75 -13.66
C VAL A 734 -0.68 5.12 -13.01
N GLY A 735 0.16 5.59 -12.09
CA GLY A 735 -0.11 6.74 -11.21
C GLY A 735 -0.20 8.10 -11.91
N ASP A 736 0.56 8.32 -12.99
CA ASP A 736 0.50 9.57 -13.75
C ASP A 736 -0.61 9.60 -14.82
N ALA A 737 -1.28 8.47 -15.05
CA ALA A 737 -2.43 8.42 -15.95
C ALA A 737 -3.56 9.31 -15.41
N ASP A 738 -3.86 9.26 -14.10
CA ASP A 738 -4.95 10.02 -13.49
C ASP A 738 -4.73 11.54 -13.48
N SER A 739 -3.47 11.99 -13.52
CA SER A 739 -3.11 13.40 -13.66
C SER A 739 -3.37 13.93 -15.08
N LEU A 740 -3.22 13.07 -16.10
CA LEU A 740 -3.47 13.40 -17.50
C LEU A 740 -4.95 13.19 -17.93
N PHE A 741 -5.68 12.32 -17.24
CA PHE A 741 -7.11 12.07 -17.45
C PHE A 741 -8.02 12.95 -16.58
N GLY A 742 -7.46 13.89 -15.83
CA GLY A 742 -8.19 14.97 -15.16
C GLY A 742 -8.89 15.86 -16.19
N ILE A 743 -10.13 15.51 -16.51
CA ILE A 743 -10.99 16.30 -17.37
C ILE A 743 -11.45 17.53 -16.57
N ASP A 744 -10.74 18.66 -16.71
CA ASP A 744 -11.33 19.97 -16.40
C ASP A 744 -12.40 20.27 -17.46
N LEU A 745 -13.62 19.77 -17.23
CA LEU A 745 -14.81 20.06 -18.04
C LEU A 745 -15.33 21.50 -17.86
N ASP A 746 -14.70 22.31 -16.99
CA ASP A 746 -15.11 23.68 -16.67
C ASP A 746 -14.07 24.75 -17.02
N ALA A 747 -13.10 24.48 -17.89
CA ALA A 747 -12.22 25.54 -18.41
C ALA A 747 -13.06 26.57 -19.21
N PRO A 748 -13.14 27.84 -18.78
CA PRO A 748 -13.94 28.85 -19.49
C PRO A 748 -13.35 29.09 -20.88
N ARG A 749 -14.23 29.10 -21.89
CA ARG A 749 -13.88 29.49 -23.27
C ARG A 749 -13.11 30.82 -23.24
N PRO A 750 -11.95 30.94 -23.90
CA PRO A 750 -11.29 32.23 -24.04
C PRO A 750 -12.20 33.18 -24.82
N GLU A 751 -12.47 34.35 -24.23
CA GLU A 751 -13.25 35.41 -24.84
C GLU A 751 -12.61 35.85 -26.16
N THR A 752 -13.43 35.87 -27.21
CA THR A 752 -13.06 36.46 -28.50
C THR A 752 -12.73 37.94 -28.31
N PRO A 753 -11.56 38.43 -28.75
CA PRO A 753 -11.25 39.85 -28.65
C PRO A 753 -12.14 40.66 -29.60
N ASN A 754 -13.04 41.45 -29.03
CA ASN A 754 -13.75 42.51 -29.73
C ASN A 754 -12.73 43.57 -30.19
N GLY A 755 -12.60 43.76 -31.51
CA GLY A 755 -12.03 45.00 -32.04
C GLY A 755 -11.25 44.89 -33.34
N VAL A 756 -11.95 44.67 -34.47
CA VAL A 756 -11.52 45.25 -35.75
C VAL A 756 -12.77 45.78 -36.46
N GLY A 757 -12.79 47.10 -36.64
CA GLY A 757 -13.88 47.84 -37.24
C GLY A 757 -14.05 47.57 -38.73
N LEU A 758 -15.28 47.77 -39.17
CA LEU A 758 -15.75 47.84 -40.54
C LEU A 758 -14.88 48.75 -41.43
N ALA A 759 -14.57 48.25 -42.61
CA ALA A 759 -14.35 49.06 -43.81
C ALA A 759 -15.05 48.39 -45.00
N VAL A 760 -16.36 48.65 -45.14
CA VAL A 760 -17.05 49.11 -46.36
C VAL A 760 -18.19 50.01 -45.91
#